data_AF-A0A4R6NXB6-F1
#
_entry.id   AF-A0A4R6NXB6-F1
#
_cell.length_a   1.000
_cell.length_b   1.000
_cell.length_c   1.000
_cell.angle_alpha   90.00
_cell.angle_beta   90.00
_cell.angle_gamma   90.00
#
_symmetry.space_group_name_H-M   'P 1'
#
loop_
_entity.id
_entity.type
_entity.pdbx_description
1 polymer ?
#
loop_
_entity_poly.entity_id
_entity_poly.type
_entity_poly.pdbx_seq_one_letter_code
_entity_poly.pdbx_strand_id
1 'polypeptide(L)'
;MTSPAAVTALTPTAAPLNGTIDLAAWSVWLDGQVDPDWRPGEWDAERLLFSGNPDNPRTAIWRCLRCGMLTAKGGGLCTLCGRAKKQSGLSSEEFLRTCPPEDTRNRRFGSHEFCVVADGDVRCLRKSWSRGLCRNHYQAFRRNERKGRTFEQWAAGAKPLAALVKCRVRGCIIEPFGRRRLCPTHYKEFRLAVASGSLCDNTGDLAHWVDQVATPFMLAHQFSLNRCTPLVRSEVLFAMQERDRSGDSKIDPEAMRGALKRAAGVGHLVGNTAFWEANTRGGVRGSKVGLVFLRDIKLRLDAAVPRFRGVDPRDEPTWHLSTLDIPSTHTLSGKRVLAGTIDFTEITQSWLRDLVQQWARSTNPDTTALRQYFGSCCRASAVLRCRPGGGDDVTQLGFADINAVVDSFRVALGDKGQELTNKYRRTLLSRFFEILDFGRDTGRLDAVPAGFARHKTHHIAVVEVSEDELGKAIPEPVIRQLDDHLHMLGEEPGIRYGDLSREDAQMMFQAVYSVHRDTGRRPRETCSLKLDCLEYLDGEYNLIWDNQKGKRLNRRLPIVESTAKTIVEWRERRSRLVLPARARNYLFPAATNDAVDGYLRPSRFGEVLNEWVDGIPELYSEDLDSRGNRLPFDRTLIYPYAFRHSFAQRYADAGVRVEVLKEIMDHVQVSTTMGYFKVTLARKREAVETIRHHVLDRAGRPAKAGSPVSYQAKSVAVPFGNCHEPSNVKAGGKACSIRFQCAGCGFYRPDPSYLPAVEDHIRSLKSDRETAQAMDADEFVIRNLTDQISAFQKVVRALRDHMSHLPDEERHAVKEAASVLRKVRAAEGRITLPLHVIKSEQAR
;
A
#
# COMPACT_ATOMS: atom_id res chain seq x y z
N MET A 1 61.01 -3.05 -43.17
CA MET A 1 61.52 -2.00 -42.27
C MET A 1 60.56 -0.82 -42.29
N THR A 2 59.74 -0.68 -41.25
CA THR A 2 59.35 0.55 -40.51
C THR A 2 58.13 0.20 -39.66
N SER A 3 58.36 0.09 -38.35
CA SER A 3 57.36 -0.24 -37.33
C SER A 3 56.31 0.86 -37.15
N PRO A 4 55.06 0.51 -36.82
CA PRO A 4 54.03 1.48 -36.47
C PRO A 4 54.16 1.96 -35.02
N ALA A 5 53.91 3.25 -34.83
CA ALA A 5 54.03 3.98 -33.58
C ALA A 5 53.03 3.50 -32.50
N ALA A 6 53.52 3.47 -31.27
CA ALA A 6 52.82 3.04 -30.07
C ALA A 6 51.62 3.96 -29.75
N VAL A 7 50.44 3.35 -29.64
CA VAL A 7 49.27 3.92 -28.97
C VAL A 7 49.48 3.72 -27.47
N THR A 8 49.75 4.81 -26.75
CA THR A 8 49.83 4.79 -25.29
C THR A 8 48.44 4.59 -24.71
N ALA A 9 48.10 3.35 -24.37
CA ALA A 9 46.93 3.05 -23.57
C ALA A 9 47.11 3.68 -22.18
N LEU A 10 46.24 4.65 -21.84
CA LEU A 10 46.09 5.12 -20.47
C LEU A 10 45.41 4.02 -19.66
N THR A 11 46.22 3.21 -18.98
CA THR A 11 45.75 2.24 -17.99
C THR A 11 45.05 3.01 -16.86
N PRO A 12 43.77 2.72 -16.52
CA PRO A 12 43.15 3.33 -15.36
C PRO A 12 43.80 2.75 -14.10
N THR A 13 44.54 3.60 -13.39
CA THR A 13 45.09 3.30 -12.07
C THR A 13 43.93 2.95 -11.14
N ALA A 14 43.88 1.69 -10.67
CA ALA A 14 42.87 1.24 -9.73
C ALA A 14 42.87 2.13 -8.49
N ALA A 15 41.75 2.82 -8.23
CA ALA A 15 41.58 3.65 -7.05
C ALA A 15 41.59 2.77 -5.78
N PRO A 16 42.19 3.22 -4.66
CA PRO A 16 42.25 2.42 -3.44
C PRO A 16 40.84 2.12 -2.90
N LEU A 17 40.58 0.85 -2.60
CA LEU A 17 39.29 0.34 -2.13
C LEU A 17 38.87 0.86 -0.75
N ASN A 18 39.74 1.54 0.01
CA ASN A 18 39.46 2.06 1.35
C ASN A 18 40.03 3.47 1.58
N GLY A 19 39.68 4.44 0.73
CA GLY A 19 40.14 5.83 0.85
C GLY A 19 39.05 6.88 0.59
N THR A 20 39.29 8.09 1.11
CA THR A 20 38.63 9.34 0.69
C THR A 20 38.60 9.42 -0.84
N ILE A 21 37.44 9.75 -1.41
CA ILE A 21 37.25 9.83 -2.86
C ILE A 21 38.22 10.86 -3.44
N ASP A 22 39.03 10.46 -4.41
CA ASP A 22 39.80 11.40 -5.22
C ASP A 22 38.82 12.26 -6.04
N LEU A 23 38.65 13.51 -5.60
CA LEU A 23 37.68 14.44 -6.18
C LEU A 23 38.06 14.85 -7.62
N ALA A 24 39.35 14.82 -7.98
CA ALA A 24 39.79 15.15 -9.33
C ALA A 24 39.43 14.00 -10.29
N ALA A 25 39.77 12.77 -9.91
CA ALA A 25 39.38 11.58 -10.68
C ALA A 25 37.85 11.42 -10.77
N TRP A 26 37.14 11.71 -9.67
CA TRP A 26 35.68 11.72 -9.64
C TRP A 26 35.07 12.75 -10.61
N SER A 27 35.63 13.96 -10.66
CA SER A 27 35.20 14.99 -11.63
C SER A 27 35.35 14.51 -13.08
N VAL A 28 36.51 13.94 -13.41
CA VAL A 28 36.78 13.41 -14.77
C VAL A 28 35.82 12.27 -15.11
N TRP A 29 35.54 11.39 -14.15
CA TRP A 29 34.59 10.30 -14.35
C TRP A 29 33.18 10.84 -14.62
N LEU A 30 32.71 11.82 -13.83
CA LEU A 30 31.40 12.44 -14.02
C LEU A 30 31.25 13.10 -15.39
N ASP A 31 32.28 13.76 -15.91
CA ASP A 31 32.25 14.38 -17.23
C ASP A 31 31.98 13.36 -18.35
N GLY A 32 32.38 12.09 -18.16
CA GLY A 32 32.05 10.98 -19.05
C GLY A 32 30.66 10.35 -18.83
N GLN A 33 29.96 10.68 -17.74
CA GLN A 33 28.63 10.12 -17.41
C GLN A 33 27.47 11.09 -17.67
N VAL A 34 27.77 12.39 -17.71
CA VAL A 34 26.79 13.47 -17.88
C VAL A 34 26.65 13.81 -19.36
N ASP A 35 25.43 13.69 -19.88
CA ASP A 35 25.08 14.14 -21.21
C ASP A 35 24.91 15.67 -21.23
N PRO A 36 25.72 16.44 -21.99
CA PRO A 36 25.59 17.89 -22.07
C PRO A 36 24.27 18.34 -22.73
N ASP A 37 23.68 17.51 -23.59
CA ASP A 37 22.45 17.79 -24.34
C ASP A 37 21.18 17.22 -23.66
N TRP A 38 21.29 16.89 -22.37
CA TRP A 38 20.19 16.37 -21.57
C TRP A 38 18.93 17.27 -21.63
N ARG A 39 17.76 16.67 -21.90
CA ARG A 39 16.46 17.38 -22.06
C ARG A 39 16.55 18.60 -22.99
N PRO A 40 16.69 18.39 -24.31
CA PRO A 40 16.71 19.46 -25.30
C PRO A 40 15.49 20.39 -25.14
N GLY A 41 15.75 21.69 -25.03
CA GLY A 41 14.71 22.71 -24.84
C GLY A 41 14.32 23.02 -23.38
N GLU A 42 14.68 22.16 -22.42
CA GLU A 42 14.54 22.48 -20.99
C GLU A 42 15.89 22.84 -20.35
N TRP A 43 16.97 22.13 -20.65
CA TRP A 43 18.30 22.43 -20.12
C TRP A 43 19.12 23.30 -21.07
N ASP A 44 19.83 24.29 -20.51
CA ASP A 44 20.75 25.17 -21.21
C ASP A 44 22.12 25.11 -20.49
N ALA A 45 23.05 24.31 -21.02
CA ALA A 45 24.38 24.11 -20.43
C ALA A 45 25.21 25.41 -20.44
N GLU A 46 25.08 26.23 -21.48
CA GLU A 46 25.75 27.53 -21.56
C GLU A 46 25.24 28.48 -20.48
N ARG A 47 23.97 28.41 -20.08
CA ARG A 47 23.40 29.27 -19.02
C ARG A 47 23.33 28.63 -17.65
N LEU A 48 23.65 27.33 -17.53
CA LEU A 48 23.42 26.53 -16.33
C LEU A 48 21.99 26.71 -15.79
N LEU A 49 21.02 26.71 -16.70
CA LEU A 49 19.63 27.05 -16.42
C LEU A 49 18.73 25.95 -16.93
N PHE A 50 17.92 25.40 -16.04
CA PHE A 50 16.82 24.52 -16.39
C PHE A 50 15.53 25.35 -16.47
N SER A 51 14.78 25.19 -17.55
CA SER A 51 13.49 25.82 -17.84
C SER A 51 12.44 24.76 -18.13
N GLY A 52 11.61 24.46 -17.13
CA GLY A 52 10.62 23.41 -17.22
C GLY A 52 9.58 23.65 -18.31
N ASN A 53 9.40 22.66 -19.18
CA ASN A 53 8.39 22.60 -20.21
C ASN A 53 7.09 22.00 -19.62
N PRO A 54 5.96 22.74 -19.59
CA PRO A 54 4.68 22.21 -19.09
C PRO A 54 4.12 21.04 -19.88
N ASP A 55 4.55 20.86 -21.12
CA ASP A 55 4.08 19.78 -21.99
C ASP A 55 4.92 18.49 -21.80
N ASN A 56 6.02 18.56 -21.04
CA ASN A 56 6.79 17.38 -20.65
C ASN A 56 6.19 16.73 -19.39
N PRO A 57 5.61 15.51 -19.47
CA PRO A 57 4.99 14.86 -18.31
C PRO A 57 6.00 14.51 -17.20
N ARG A 58 7.31 14.56 -17.48
CA ARG A 58 8.40 14.36 -16.51
C ARG A 58 8.86 15.65 -15.82
N THR A 59 8.17 16.76 -16.02
CA THR A 59 8.41 18.03 -15.33
C THR A 59 7.19 18.42 -14.51
N ALA A 60 7.39 18.74 -13.23
CA ALA A 60 6.33 19.12 -12.30
C ALA A 60 5.99 20.61 -12.45
N ILE A 61 5.54 21.01 -13.63
CA ILE A 61 5.10 22.38 -13.95
C ILE A 61 3.76 22.32 -14.68
N TRP A 62 2.86 23.22 -14.30
CA TRP A 62 1.50 23.29 -14.81
C TRP A 62 1.14 24.73 -15.17
N ARG A 63 0.11 24.91 -16.00
CA ARG A 63 -0.47 26.21 -16.32
C ARG A 63 -1.52 26.57 -15.27
N CYS A 64 -1.45 27.79 -14.74
CA CYS A 64 -2.46 28.32 -13.83
C CYS A 64 -3.82 28.37 -14.54
N LEU A 65 -4.85 27.76 -13.92
CA LEU A 65 -6.20 27.71 -14.49
C LEU A 65 -6.84 29.09 -14.70
N ARG A 66 -6.34 30.15 -14.03
CA ARG A 66 -6.87 31.51 -14.17
C ARG A 66 -6.08 32.39 -15.13
N CYS A 67 -4.77 32.53 -14.90
CA CYS A 67 -3.94 33.48 -15.65
C CYS A 67 -3.01 32.83 -16.68
N GLY A 68 -3.04 31.50 -16.82
CA GLY A 68 -2.19 30.77 -17.77
C GLY A 68 -0.69 30.73 -17.40
N MET A 69 -0.24 31.47 -16.38
CA MET A 69 1.16 31.46 -15.95
C MET A 69 1.62 30.08 -15.47
N LEU A 70 2.87 29.74 -15.78
CA LEU A 70 3.49 28.50 -15.31
C LEU A 70 3.69 28.52 -13.79
N THR A 71 3.31 27.43 -13.14
CA THR A 71 3.40 27.25 -11.69
C THR A 71 3.79 25.81 -11.35
N ALA A 72 4.48 25.62 -10.22
CA ALA A 72 4.81 24.29 -9.69
C ALA A 72 3.66 23.67 -8.87
N LYS A 73 2.44 24.23 -8.94
CA LYS A 73 1.25 23.70 -8.27
C LYS A 73 0.38 22.93 -9.26
N GLY A 74 0.28 21.62 -9.08
CA GLY A 74 -0.55 20.74 -9.90
C GLY A 74 -2.03 21.07 -9.84
N GLY A 75 -2.66 21.16 -11.02
CA GLY A 75 -4.11 21.28 -11.19
C GLY A 75 -4.77 22.52 -10.58
N GLY A 76 -3.99 23.57 -10.25
CA GLY A 76 -4.48 24.67 -9.41
C GLY A 76 -4.09 26.08 -9.88
N LEU A 77 -4.39 27.04 -9.01
CA LEU A 77 -4.04 28.44 -9.19
C LEU A 77 -2.57 28.70 -8.80
N CYS A 78 -1.87 29.58 -9.52
CA CYS A 78 -0.56 30.06 -9.11
C CYS A 78 -0.62 30.77 -7.74
N THR A 79 0.51 30.99 -7.08
CA THR A 79 0.54 31.58 -5.73
C THR A 79 -0.20 32.93 -5.62
N LEU A 80 -0.15 33.76 -6.67
CA LEU A 80 -0.87 35.05 -6.71
C LEU A 80 -2.38 34.83 -6.85
N CYS A 81 -2.82 34.10 -7.88
CA CYS A 81 -4.25 33.80 -8.07
C CYS A 81 -4.85 33.00 -6.91
N GLY A 82 -4.07 32.11 -6.28
CA GLY A 82 -4.51 31.37 -5.10
C GLY A 82 -4.71 32.27 -3.88
N ARG A 83 -3.87 33.30 -3.71
CA ARG A 83 -4.05 34.32 -2.67
C ARG A 83 -5.27 35.20 -2.98
N ALA A 84 -5.41 35.65 -4.23
CA ALA A 84 -6.57 36.43 -4.67
C ALA A 84 -7.88 35.65 -4.48
N LYS A 85 -7.92 34.36 -4.85
CA LYS A 85 -9.06 33.49 -4.57
C LYS A 85 -9.37 33.45 -3.07
N LYS A 86 -8.37 33.18 -2.23
CA LYS A 86 -8.57 33.12 -0.77
C LYS A 86 -9.11 34.44 -0.21
N GLN A 87 -8.65 35.58 -0.74
CA GLN A 87 -9.11 36.90 -0.33
C GLN A 87 -10.50 37.23 -0.85
N SER A 88 -10.90 36.69 -2.00
CA SER A 88 -12.22 36.93 -2.59
C SER A 88 -13.37 36.23 -1.88
N GLY A 89 -13.09 35.15 -1.12
CA GLY A 89 -14.13 34.32 -0.48
C GLY A 89 -14.98 33.49 -1.44
N LEU A 90 -14.77 33.60 -2.75
CA LEU A 90 -15.52 32.89 -3.78
C LEU A 90 -15.17 31.39 -3.85
N SER A 91 -16.11 30.58 -4.33
CA SER A 91 -15.85 29.18 -4.67
C SER A 91 -14.81 29.07 -5.80
N SER A 92 -14.20 27.88 -5.97
CA SER A 92 -13.23 27.63 -7.05
C SER A 92 -13.81 27.94 -8.43
N GLU A 93 -15.04 27.49 -8.68
CA GLU A 93 -15.69 27.60 -9.98
C GLU A 93 -16.11 29.05 -10.27
N GLU A 94 -16.68 29.74 -9.29
CA GLU A 94 -17.06 31.15 -9.44
C GLU A 94 -15.84 32.03 -9.65
N PHE A 95 -14.77 31.86 -8.87
CA PHE A 95 -13.53 32.63 -9.03
C PHE A 95 -12.92 32.46 -10.43
N LEU A 96 -12.98 31.23 -10.98
CA LEU A 96 -12.51 30.93 -12.33
C LEU A 96 -13.42 31.49 -13.43
N ARG A 97 -14.67 31.88 -13.13
CA ARG A 97 -15.59 32.49 -14.11
C ARG A 97 -15.58 34.02 -14.03
N THR A 98 -15.56 34.60 -12.83
CA THR A 98 -15.93 36.02 -12.62
C THR A 98 -14.77 37.00 -12.47
N CYS A 99 -13.61 36.58 -11.97
CA CYS A 99 -12.58 37.54 -11.55
C CYS A 99 -11.51 37.71 -12.63
N PRO A 100 -11.53 38.72 -13.53
CA PRO A 100 -10.68 38.78 -14.73
C PRO A 100 -9.22 38.44 -14.43
N PRO A 101 -8.47 37.77 -15.32
CA PRO A 101 -7.05 37.56 -15.10
C PRO A 101 -6.43 38.94 -14.88
N GLU A 102 -6.10 39.28 -13.63
CA GLU A 102 -5.46 40.56 -13.37
C GLU A 102 -4.27 40.61 -14.30
N ASP A 103 -4.14 41.73 -15.01
CA ASP A 103 -2.97 42.06 -15.82
C ASP A 103 -1.77 42.38 -14.89
N THR A 104 -1.58 41.53 -13.88
CA THR A 104 -0.34 41.19 -13.22
C THR A 104 0.60 40.51 -14.24
N ARG A 105 0.72 41.08 -15.44
CA ARG A 105 1.98 41.12 -16.19
C ARG A 105 2.97 41.79 -15.26
N ASN A 106 3.54 40.98 -14.37
CA ASN A 106 4.88 41.07 -13.89
C ASN A 106 5.45 42.49 -13.96
N ARG A 107 4.92 43.44 -13.17
CA ARG A 107 5.42 44.83 -13.11
C ARG A 107 6.92 44.89 -12.75
N ARG A 108 7.52 43.76 -12.33
CA ARG A 108 8.96 43.58 -12.12
C ARG A 108 9.80 43.33 -13.38
N PHE A 109 9.21 43.03 -14.55
CA PHE A 109 9.93 42.60 -15.76
C PHE A 109 10.10 43.71 -16.81
N GLY A 110 9.68 44.94 -16.50
CA GLY A 110 9.59 46.02 -17.49
C GLY A 110 8.42 45.79 -18.45
N SER A 111 7.90 46.86 -19.04
CA SER A 111 6.92 46.72 -20.13
C SER A 111 7.55 45.97 -21.30
N HIS A 112 6.76 45.21 -22.06
CA HIS A 112 7.20 44.68 -23.36
C HIS A 112 7.37 45.79 -24.40
N GLU A 113 6.93 47.00 -24.07
CA GLU A 113 7.03 48.20 -24.89
C GLU A 113 8.46 48.74 -24.90
N PHE A 114 8.94 49.13 -26.08
CA PHE A 114 10.22 49.78 -26.27
C PHE A 114 10.16 51.26 -25.89
N CYS A 115 11.34 51.85 -25.69
CA CYS A 115 11.47 53.28 -25.47
C CYS A 115 10.92 54.07 -26.66
N VAL A 116 10.13 55.10 -26.38
CA VAL A 116 9.52 55.97 -27.40
C VAL A 116 10.51 56.89 -28.13
N VAL A 117 11.77 56.96 -27.68
CA VAL A 117 12.81 57.76 -28.36
C VAL A 117 13.19 57.11 -29.70
N ALA A 118 13.06 57.88 -30.77
CA ALA A 118 13.46 57.52 -32.12
C ALA A 118 14.15 58.72 -32.80
N ASP A 119 14.99 58.44 -33.78
CA ASP A 119 15.64 59.42 -34.66
C ASP A 119 15.53 58.91 -36.10
N GLY A 120 14.67 59.55 -36.90
CA GLY A 120 14.21 59.01 -38.19
C GLY A 120 13.59 57.60 -38.04
N ASP A 121 14.06 56.66 -38.85
CA ASP A 121 13.63 55.26 -38.80
C ASP A 121 14.29 54.43 -37.68
N VAL A 122 15.26 54.99 -36.95
CA VAL A 122 16.00 54.28 -35.91
C VAL A 122 15.30 54.46 -34.57
N ARG A 123 14.76 53.37 -34.02
CA ARG A 123 14.13 53.36 -32.68
C ARG A 123 15.08 52.90 -31.59
N CYS A 124 14.89 53.41 -30.39
CA CYS A 124 15.60 52.91 -29.21
C CYS A 124 15.16 51.48 -28.88
N LEU A 125 16.07 50.51 -29.01
CA LEU A 125 15.79 49.08 -28.83
C LEU A 125 15.84 48.63 -27.35
N ARG A 126 15.65 49.57 -26.41
CA ARG A 126 15.66 49.29 -24.97
C ARG A 126 14.24 49.31 -24.43
N LYS A 127 13.93 48.44 -23.47
CA LYS A 127 12.58 48.40 -22.88
C LYS A 127 12.26 49.69 -22.12
N SER A 128 11.01 50.11 -22.24
CA SER A 128 10.45 51.21 -21.47
C SER A 128 10.45 50.84 -19.98
N TRP A 129 10.87 51.81 -19.16
CA TRP A 129 10.99 51.68 -17.71
C TRP A 129 9.98 52.59 -17.01
N SER A 130 9.81 53.82 -17.48
CA SER A 130 8.85 54.79 -16.94
C SER A 130 8.54 55.86 -17.98
N ARG A 131 7.27 56.29 -18.06
CA ARG A 131 6.75 57.28 -19.03
C ARG A 131 7.11 56.96 -20.49
N GLY A 132 7.04 55.69 -20.89
CA GLY A 132 7.42 55.26 -22.24
C GLY A 132 8.93 55.33 -22.54
N LEU A 133 9.78 55.75 -21.60
CA LEU A 133 11.22 55.90 -21.80
C LEU A 133 12.01 54.75 -21.17
N CYS A 134 13.11 54.33 -21.81
CA CYS A 134 14.10 53.47 -21.15
C CYS A 134 14.74 54.21 -19.97
N ARG A 135 15.34 53.47 -19.02
CA ARG A 135 15.91 54.07 -17.80
C ARG A 135 16.96 55.16 -18.06
N ASN A 136 17.82 55.00 -19.07
CA ASN A 136 18.83 56.00 -19.44
C ASN A 136 18.18 57.29 -19.96
N HIS A 137 17.20 57.12 -20.85
CA HIS A 137 16.42 58.22 -21.41
C HIS A 137 15.58 58.90 -20.34
N TYR A 138 14.94 58.16 -19.44
CA TYR A 138 14.22 58.71 -18.30
C TYR A 138 15.15 59.50 -17.37
N GLN A 139 16.36 59.00 -17.05
CA GLN A 139 17.33 59.74 -16.22
C GLN A 139 17.89 60.99 -16.92
N ALA A 140 18.08 60.94 -18.23
CA ALA A 140 18.46 62.11 -19.03
C ALA A 140 17.32 63.13 -19.06
N PHE A 141 16.09 62.68 -19.30
CA PHE A 141 14.90 63.50 -19.27
C PHE A 141 14.69 64.14 -17.90
N ARG A 142 14.72 63.38 -16.79
CA ARG A 142 14.62 63.89 -15.42
C ARG A 142 15.65 64.99 -15.09
N ARG A 143 16.86 64.90 -15.64
CA ARG A 143 17.89 65.95 -15.49
C ARG A 143 17.57 67.21 -16.29
N ASN A 144 16.89 67.09 -17.42
CA ASN A 144 16.45 68.21 -18.27
C ASN A 144 15.12 68.81 -17.78
N GLU A 145 14.21 67.99 -17.26
CA GLU A 145 12.96 68.38 -16.59
C GLU A 145 13.28 69.27 -15.38
N ARG A 146 14.28 68.90 -14.56
CA ARG A 146 14.80 69.75 -13.47
C ARG A 146 15.41 71.08 -13.94
N LYS A 147 15.74 71.21 -15.23
CA LYS A 147 16.24 72.44 -15.86
C LYS A 147 15.14 73.16 -16.68
N GLY A 148 13.88 72.78 -16.51
CA GLY A 148 12.72 73.44 -17.12
C GLY A 148 12.39 73.03 -18.56
N ARG A 149 13.02 72.00 -19.14
CA ARG A 149 12.71 71.53 -20.50
C ARG A 149 11.50 70.59 -20.52
N THR A 150 10.62 70.74 -21.50
CA THR A 150 9.50 69.81 -21.73
C THR A 150 9.98 68.50 -22.34
N PHE A 151 9.10 67.49 -22.36
CA PHE A 151 9.40 66.18 -22.91
C PHE A 151 9.72 66.26 -24.40
N GLU A 152 8.96 67.03 -25.16
CA GLU A 152 9.07 67.22 -26.61
C GLU A 152 10.41 67.90 -26.96
N GLN A 153 10.77 68.95 -26.21
CA GLN A 153 12.04 69.67 -26.38
C GLN A 153 13.27 68.80 -26.08
N TRP A 154 13.16 67.89 -25.12
CA TRP A 154 14.24 66.97 -24.81
C TRP A 154 14.30 65.80 -25.81
N ALA A 155 13.15 65.25 -26.20
CA ALA A 155 13.05 64.12 -27.10
C ALA A 155 13.60 64.44 -28.50
N ALA A 156 13.38 65.67 -29.00
CA ALA A 156 13.89 66.14 -30.30
C ALA A 156 15.43 66.06 -30.43
N GLY A 157 16.18 66.07 -29.32
CA GLY A 157 17.64 65.92 -29.31
C GLY A 157 18.14 64.59 -28.74
N ALA A 158 17.23 63.67 -28.40
CA ALA A 158 17.58 62.40 -27.76
C ALA A 158 17.89 61.33 -28.81
N LYS A 159 19.12 60.82 -28.81
CA LYS A 159 19.51 59.73 -29.73
C LYS A 159 18.98 58.37 -29.27
N PRO A 160 18.48 57.52 -30.18
CA PRO A 160 18.09 56.15 -29.87
C PRO A 160 19.31 55.34 -29.41
N LEU A 161 19.07 54.36 -28.54
CA LEU A 161 20.12 53.51 -27.98
C LEU A 161 19.92 52.07 -28.45
N ALA A 162 21.03 51.41 -28.80
CA ALA A 162 21.03 49.97 -29.10
C ALA A 162 20.55 49.14 -27.88
N ALA A 163 20.07 47.93 -28.17
CA ALA A 163 19.67 46.97 -27.16
C ALA A 163 20.84 46.70 -26.20
N LEU A 164 20.53 46.56 -24.91
CA LEU A 164 21.55 46.19 -23.94
C LEU A 164 21.83 44.69 -24.05
N VAL A 165 23.12 44.31 -24.06
CA VAL A 165 23.56 42.93 -23.86
C VAL A 165 22.95 42.42 -22.54
N LYS A 166 22.60 41.13 -22.44
CA LYS A 166 22.00 40.53 -21.24
C LYS A 166 22.81 40.83 -19.97
N CYS A 167 22.16 40.75 -18.81
CA CYS A 167 22.83 40.87 -17.51
C CYS A 167 24.05 39.92 -17.44
N ARG A 168 25.16 40.39 -16.84
CA ARG A 168 26.38 39.58 -16.67
C ARG A 168 26.14 38.31 -15.86
N VAL A 169 25.16 38.29 -14.96
CA VAL A 169 24.78 37.08 -14.22
C VAL A 169 24.28 36.02 -15.19
N ARG A 170 25.03 34.92 -15.30
CA ARG A 170 24.75 33.78 -16.18
C ARG A 170 23.31 33.29 -15.99
N GLY A 171 22.57 33.15 -17.08
CA GLY A 171 21.16 32.74 -17.08
C GLY A 171 20.14 33.84 -16.73
N CYS A 172 20.58 35.05 -16.38
CA CYS A 172 19.65 36.15 -16.11
C CYS A 172 19.13 36.77 -17.41
N ILE A 173 17.80 36.86 -17.53
CA ILE A 173 17.11 37.38 -18.71
C ILE A 173 16.74 38.87 -18.61
N ILE A 174 16.97 39.51 -17.46
CA ILE A 174 16.59 40.91 -17.25
C ILE A 174 17.64 41.83 -17.87
N GLU A 175 17.18 42.85 -18.60
CA GLU A 175 18.05 43.86 -19.18
C GLU A 175 18.90 44.55 -18.10
N PRO A 176 20.22 44.65 -18.30
CA PRO A 176 21.07 45.34 -17.34
C PRO A 176 20.89 46.85 -17.40
N PHE A 177 21.59 47.55 -16.52
CA PHE A 177 21.76 49.00 -16.62
C PHE A 177 23.16 49.40 -16.15
N GLY A 178 23.60 50.57 -16.60
CA GLY A 178 24.91 51.12 -16.22
C GLY A 178 26.11 50.35 -16.79
N ARG A 179 27.32 50.81 -16.45
CA ARG A 179 28.59 50.29 -17.00
C ARG A 179 28.92 48.87 -16.52
N ARG A 180 28.40 48.45 -15.37
CA ARG A 180 28.63 47.12 -14.78
C ARG A 180 27.84 46.00 -15.46
N ARG A 181 26.92 46.33 -16.36
CA ARG A 181 26.07 45.37 -17.07
C ARG A 181 25.34 44.40 -16.13
N LEU A 182 24.83 44.91 -15.00
CA LEU A 182 23.97 44.17 -14.07
C LEU A 182 22.53 44.68 -14.14
N CYS A 183 21.54 43.79 -13.97
CA CYS A 183 20.14 44.20 -13.86
C CYS A 183 19.86 44.99 -12.56
N PRO A 184 18.75 45.75 -12.45
CA PRO A 184 18.38 46.50 -11.25
C PRO A 184 18.50 45.71 -9.95
N THR A 185 18.02 44.46 -9.96
CA THR A 185 18.07 43.55 -8.81
C THR A 185 19.51 43.15 -8.49
N HIS A 186 20.26 42.65 -9.46
CA HIS A 186 21.64 42.20 -9.27
C HIS A 186 22.60 43.33 -8.89
N TYR A 187 22.41 44.52 -9.45
CA TYR A 187 23.18 45.69 -9.03
C TYR A 187 22.93 46.02 -7.56
N LYS A 188 21.66 45.96 -7.11
CA LYS A 188 21.33 46.19 -5.70
C LYS A 188 21.97 45.12 -4.80
N GLU A 189 21.87 43.84 -5.17
CA GLU A 189 22.49 42.74 -4.41
C GLU A 189 24.01 42.88 -4.34
N PHE A 190 24.67 43.18 -5.46
CA PHE A 190 26.11 43.44 -5.48
C PHE A 190 26.49 44.63 -4.59
N ARG A 191 25.74 45.74 -4.66
CA ARG A 191 25.98 46.90 -3.78
C ARG A 191 25.75 46.61 -2.30
N LEU A 192 24.82 45.72 -1.96
CA LEU A 192 24.62 45.28 -0.58
C LEU A 192 25.80 44.43 -0.10
N ALA A 193 26.33 43.52 -0.94
CA ALA A 193 27.51 42.73 -0.61
C ALA A 193 28.77 43.58 -0.45
N VAL A 194 28.91 44.65 -1.25
CA VAL A 194 29.97 45.64 -1.09
C VAL A 194 29.78 46.44 0.20
N ALA A 195 28.56 46.87 0.50
CA ALA A 195 28.27 47.65 1.70
C ALA A 195 28.44 46.83 3.01
N SER A 196 28.23 45.51 2.96
CA SER A 196 28.46 44.62 4.10
C SER A 196 29.94 44.24 4.31
N GLY A 197 30.85 44.75 3.46
CA GLY A 197 32.27 44.40 3.50
C GLY A 197 32.57 42.97 3.01
N SER A 198 31.58 42.27 2.45
CA SER A 198 31.75 40.91 1.93
C SER A 198 32.47 40.86 0.58
N LEU A 199 32.49 41.99 -0.14
CA LEU A 199 33.17 42.17 -1.42
C LEU A 199 33.74 43.60 -1.51
N CYS A 200 34.80 43.79 -2.27
CA CYS A 200 35.29 45.09 -2.68
C CYS A 200 34.65 45.54 -3.99
N ASP A 201 34.56 46.85 -4.20
CA ASP A 201 33.98 47.42 -5.41
C ASP A 201 34.97 47.43 -6.61
N ASN A 202 35.54 46.28 -6.94
CA ASN A 202 36.54 46.12 -8.00
C ASN A 202 36.07 45.14 -9.11
N THR A 203 36.86 45.01 -10.18
CA THR A 203 36.54 44.14 -11.32
C THR A 203 36.63 42.65 -11.01
N GLY A 204 37.57 42.24 -10.14
CA GLY A 204 37.77 40.85 -9.74
C GLY A 204 36.62 40.30 -8.91
N ASP A 205 36.22 41.03 -7.86
CA ASP A 205 35.11 40.67 -6.98
C ASP A 205 33.76 40.74 -7.69
N LEU A 206 33.60 41.67 -8.64
CA LEU A 206 32.44 41.68 -9.52
C LEU A 206 32.38 40.42 -10.38
N ALA A 207 33.50 39.97 -10.95
CA ALA A 207 33.55 38.74 -11.74
C ALA A 207 33.26 37.51 -10.86
N HIS A 208 33.94 37.38 -9.72
CA HIS A 208 33.70 36.32 -8.74
C HIS A 208 32.23 36.28 -8.30
N TRP A 209 31.65 37.43 -7.95
CA TRP A 209 30.25 37.50 -7.53
C TRP A 209 29.29 37.07 -8.64
N VAL A 210 29.51 37.52 -9.87
CA VAL A 210 28.69 37.14 -11.03
C VAL A 210 28.74 35.64 -11.30
N ASP A 211 29.92 35.04 -11.22
CA ASP A 211 30.16 33.66 -11.67
C ASP A 211 29.92 32.60 -10.58
N GLN A 212 30.03 32.97 -9.31
CA GLN A 212 30.00 32.03 -8.18
C GLN A 212 28.95 32.36 -7.12
N VAL A 213 28.50 33.62 -7.03
CA VAL A 213 27.66 34.07 -5.91
C VAL A 213 26.25 34.47 -6.34
N ALA A 214 26.07 35.07 -7.51
CA ALA A 214 24.79 35.60 -7.95
C ALA A 214 23.84 34.49 -8.43
N THR A 215 22.58 34.55 -7.98
CA THR A 215 21.51 33.71 -8.55
C THR A 215 20.90 34.45 -9.71
N PRO A 216 20.72 33.87 -10.91
CA PRO A 216 19.96 34.55 -11.95
C PRO A 216 18.54 34.83 -11.46
N PHE A 217 17.93 35.84 -12.08
CA PHE A 217 16.49 35.99 -11.95
C PHE A 217 15.81 34.78 -12.62
N MET A 218 14.98 34.05 -11.88
CA MET A 218 14.34 32.81 -12.33
C MET A 218 12.82 32.90 -12.19
N LEU A 219 12.10 32.38 -13.19
CA LEU A 219 10.66 32.17 -13.14
C LEU A 219 10.31 30.91 -12.34
N ALA A 220 9.04 30.73 -11.98
CA ALA A 220 8.60 29.61 -11.16
C ALA A 220 9.02 28.23 -11.70
N HIS A 221 9.07 28.08 -13.03
CA HIS A 221 9.46 26.86 -13.74
C HIS A 221 10.97 26.69 -13.94
N GLN A 222 11.79 27.55 -13.36
CA GLN A 222 13.24 27.57 -13.58
C GLN A 222 14.06 27.33 -12.31
N PHE A 223 15.17 26.62 -12.45
CA PHE A 223 16.25 26.54 -11.46
C PHE A 223 17.61 26.68 -12.15
N SER A 224 18.64 27.11 -11.41
CA SER A 224 19.98 27.33 -11.96
C SER A 224 21.06 26.73 -11.09
N LEU A 225 22.09 26.16 -11.73
CA LEU A 225 23.27 25.62 -11.08
C LEU A 225 24.41 26.65 -10.97
N ASN A 226 24.17 27.93 -11.30
CA ASN A 226 25.23 28.96 -11.31
C ASN A 226 25.95 29.10 -9.97
N ARG A 227 25.25 28.95 -8.84
CA ARG A 227 25.84 29.06 -7.49
C ARG A 227 26.55 27.80 -6.97
N CYS A 228 26.47 26.71 -7.71
CA CYS A 228 27.18 25.49 -7.37
C CYS A 228 28.62 25.60 -7.88
N THR A 229 29.58 25.03 -7.17
CA THR A 229 30.95 24.86 -7.67
C THR A 229 30.93 23.95 -8.91
N PRO A 230 31.97 23.99 -9.77
CA PRO A 230 32.04 23.12 -10.94
C PRO A 230 31.75 21.65 -10.64
N LEU A 231 32.33 21.10 -9.58
CA LEU A 231 32.10 19.70 -9.20
C LEU A 231 30.65 19.44 -8.75
N VAL A 232 30.09 20.30 -7.91
CA VAL A 232 28.69 20.16 -7.48
C VAL A 232 27.72 20.29 -8.66
N ARG A 233 28.04 21.09 -9.69
CA ARG A 233 27.24 21.15 -10.92
C ARG A 233 27.19 19.80 -11.61
N SER A 234 28.35 19.15 -11.81
CA SER A 234 28.43 17.82 -12.42
C SER A 234 27.74 16.75 -11.58
N GLU A 235 27.91 16.77 -10.25
CA GLU A 235 27.24 15.84 -9.32
C GLU A 235 25.71 15.97 -9.36
N VAL A 236 25.19 17.20 -9.35
CA VAL A 236 23.75 17.45 -9.43
C VAL A 236 23.22 17.05 -10.80
N LEU A 237 23.91 17.38 -11.89
CA LEU A 237 23.50 16.99 -13.24
C LEU A 237 23.45 15.47 -13.39
N PHE A 238 24.49 14.78 -12.95
CA PHE A 238 24.53 13.32 -12.93
C PHE A 238 23.32 12.74 -12.18
N ALA A 239 23.05 13.22 -10.97
CA ALA A 239 21.91 12.74 -10.19
C ALA A 239 20.56 13.02 -10.88
N MET A 240 20.39 14.18 -11.52
CA MET A 240 19.15 14.50 -12.24
C MET A 240 18.97 13.65 -13.50
N GLN A 241 20.06 13.35 -14.21
CA GLN A 241 20.02 12.47 -15.38
C GLN A 241 19.72 11.02 -14.99
N GLU A 242 20.34 10.51 -13.93
CA GLU A 242 20.01 9.19 -13.39
C GLU A 242 18.54 9.11 -12.97
N ARG A 243 18.00 10.19 -12.38
CA ARG A 243 16.56 10.29 -12.02
C ARG A 243 15.64 10.21 -13.23
N ASP A 244 16.03 10.86 -14.32
CA ASP A 244 15.27 10.78 -15.56
C ASP A 244 15.35 9.41 -16.22
N ARG A 245 16.53 8.78 -16.21
CA ARG A 245 16.74 7.45 -16.78
C ARG A 245 15.91 6.40 -16.03
N SER A 246 15.87 6.46 -14.71
CA SER A 246 15.05 5.54 -13.91
C SER A 246 13.55 5.77 -14.08
N GLY A 247 13.12 6.99 -14.44
CA GLY A 247 11.72 7.32 -14.66
C GLY A 247 10.90 7.41 -13.36
N ASP A 248 11.58 7.44 -12.23
CA ASP A 248 11.02 7.32 -10.88
C ASP A 248 10.07 8.46 -10.50
N SER A 249 10.28 9.66 -11.05
CA SER A 249 9.54 10.86 -10.64
C SER A 249 9.82 12.08 -11.53
N LYS A 250 8.92 13.06 -11.47
CA LYS A 250 9.08 14.36 -12.15
C LYS A 250 10.22 15.19 -11.54
N ILE A 251 10.81 16.06 -12.35
CA ILE A 251 11.69 17.13 -11.88
C ILE A 251 10.83 18.31 -11.46
N ASP A 252 10.98 18.76 -10.21
CA ASP A 252 10.28 19.92 -9.66
C ASP A 252 11.27 21.09 -9.52
N PRO A 253 11.18 22.11 -10.40
CA PRO A 253 12.07 23.27 -10.34
C PRO A 253 12.00 24.05 -9.02
N GLU A 254 10.84 24.10 -8.35
CA GLU A 254 10.70 24.79 -7.07
C GLU A 254 11.40 24.03 -5.95
N ALA A 255 11.22 22.71 -5.89
CA ALA A 255 11.92 21.86 -4.95
C ALA A 255 13.45 21.88 -5.18
N MET A 256 13.88 21.84 -6.44
CA MET A 256 15.29 21.93 -6.82
C MET A 256 15.93 23.24 -6.36
N ARG A 257 15.24 24.37 -6.48
CA ARG A 257 15.76 25.64 -5.90
C ARG A 257 15.97 25.53 -4.39
N GLY A 258 15.08 24.85 -3.67
CA GLY A 258 15.23 24.61 -2.25
C GLY A 258 16.45 23.75 -1.90
N ALA A 259 16.76 22.74 -2.73
CA ALA A 259 17.95 21.90 -2.61
C ALA A 259 19.23 22.69 -2.94
N LEU A 260 19.28 23.35 -4.08
CA LEU A 260 20.44 24.10 -4.58
C LEU A 260 20.82 25.28 -3.69
N LYS A 261 19.85 25.90 -3.01
CA LYS A 261 20.14 26.94 -2.03
C LYS A 261 21.04 26.44 -0.89
N ARG A 262 20.94 25.16 -0.52
CA ARG A 262 21.76 24.52 0.53
C ARG A 262 23.12 24.07 0.01
N ALA A 263 23.16 23.59 -1.23
CA ALA A 263 24.40 23.19 -1.89
C ALA A 263 25.25 24.37 -2.40
N ALA A 264 24.75 25.60 -2.30
CA ALA A 264 25.47 26.79 -2.74
C ALA A 264 26.76 26.99 -1.96
N GLY A 265 27.89 27.12 -2.66
CA GLY A 265 29.21 27.29 -2.05
C GLY A 265 29.83 26.01 -1.46
N VAL A 266 29.17 24.86 -1.56
CA VAL A 266 29.73 23.57 -1.13
C VAL A 266 30.76 23.09 -2.18
N GLY A 267 31.92 22.61 -1.73
CA GLY A 267 32.99 22.15 -2.62
C GLY A 267 32.61 20.89 -3.43
N HIS A 268 32.07 19.88 -2.75
CA HIS A 268 31.61 18.61 -3.30
C HIS A 268 30.50 18.01 -2.42
N LEU A 269 29.65 17.17 -3.01
CA LEU A 269 28.55 16.45 -2.33
C LEU A 269 28.92 14.99 -2.03
N VAL A 270 29.63 14.32 -2.94
CA VAL A 270 30.01 12.92 -2.76
C VAL A 270 30.88 12.76 -1.51
N GLY A 271 30.57 11.78 -0.65
CA GLY A 271 31.32 11.51 0.58
C GLY A 271 31.32 12.63 1.64
N ASN A 272 30.57 13.73 1.44
CA ASN A 272 30.58 14.88 2.35
C ASN A 272 29.64 14.66 3.55
N THR A 273 30.08 13.87 4.52
CA THR A 273 29.28 13.48 5.70
C THR A 273 28.74 14.70 6.46
N ALA A 274 29.57 15.72 6.70
CA ALA A 274 29.17 16.92 7.45
C ALA A 274 28.02 17.69 6.75
N PHE A 275 28.09 17.86 5.43
CA PHE A 275 27.00 18.47 4.67
C PHE A 275 25.71 17.67 4.79
N TRP A 276 25.79 16.35 4.64
CA TRP A 276 24.61 15.49 4.68
C TRP A 276 23.99 15.47 6.08
N GLU A 277 24.77 15.32 7.14
CA GLU A 277 24.26 15.34 8.52
C GLU A 277 23.53 16.64 8.86
N ALA A 278 24.06 17.78 8.44
CA ALA A 278 23.44 19.09 8.63
C ALA A 278 22.11 19.26 7.86
N ASN A 279 21.89 18.48 6.80
CA ASN A 279 20.75 18.65 5.88
C ASN A 279 19.79 17.45 5.85
N THR A 280 20.09 16.32 6.51
CA THR A 280 19.23 15.12 6.48
C THR A 280 18.65 14.70 7.83
N ARG A 281 19.27 15.08 8.97
CA ARG A 281 18.75 14.76 10.32
C ARG A 281 17.53 15.65 10.67
N GLY A 282 16.52 15.06 11.32
CA GLY A 282 15.20 15.66 11.54
C GLY A 282 15.24 16.98 12.32
N GLY A 283 14.49 17.99 11.86
CA GLY A 283 14.32 19.27 12.56
C GLY A 283 14.61 20.54 11.74
N VAL A 284 15.13 20.43 10.52
CA VAL A 284 15.45 21.62 9.71
C VAL A 284 14.16 22.34 9.26
N ARG A 285 13.94 23.58 9.74
CA ARG A 285 12.89 24.48 9.25
C ARG A 285 13.16 24.83 7.78
N GLY A 286 12.40 24.23 6.87
CA GLY A 286 12.46 24.48 5.43
C GLY A 286 11.40 23.69 4.65
N SER A 287 11.22 24.01 3.36
CA SER A 287 10.31 23.26 2.48
C SER A 287 10.61 21.76 2.55
N LYS A 288 9.67 20.97 3.09
CA LYS A 288 9.77 19.50 3.19
C LYS A 288 10.11 18.84 1.84
N VAL A 289 9.75 19.48 0.73
CA VAL A 289 9.95 18.98 -0.64
C VAL A 289 11.40 19.11 -1.12
N GLY A 290 12.10 20.20 -0.78
CA GLY A 290 13.50 20.38 -1.20
C GLY A 290 14.47 19.39 -0.53
N LEU A 291 14.16 18.96 0.70
CA LEU A 291 14.94 17.93 1.41
C LEU A 291 14.81 16.55 0.76
N VAL A 292 13.66 16.24 0.14
CA VAL A 292 13.46 14.98 -0.59
C VAL A 292 14.38 14.93 -1.81
N PHE A 293 14.51 16.02 -2.57
CA PHE A 293 15.43 16.08 -3.71
C PHE A 293 16.89 15.99 -3.28
N LEU A 294 17.29 16.60 -2.16
CA LEU A 294 18.65 16.42 -1.63
C LEU A 294 18.95 14.97 -1.26
N ARG A 295 17.99 14.26 -0.65
CA ARG A 295 18.14 12.83 -0.33
C ARG A 295 18.24 11.96 -1.59
N ASP A 296 17.48 12.29 -2.64
CA ASP A 296 17.58 11.61 -3.93
C ASP A 296 18.95 11.84 -4.60
N ILE A 297 19.48 13.07 -4.55
CA ILE A 297 20.83 13.37 -5.02
C ILE A 297 21.86 12.54 -4.25
N LYS A 298 21.80 12.52 -2.91
CA LYS A 298 22.69 11.71 -2.07
C LYS A 298 22.67 10.25 -2.51
N LEU A 299 21.47 9.66 -2.59
CA LEU A 299 21.27 8.27 -2.94
C LEU A 299 21.93 7.91 -4.28
N ARG A 300 21.78 8.77 -5.30
CA ARG A 300 22.34 8.54 -6.64
C ARG A 300 23.86 8.69 -6.67
N LEU A 301 24.41 9.64 -5.91
CA LEU A 301 25.85 9.78 -5.77
C LEU A 301 26.46 8.60 -5.02
N ASP A 302 25.87 8.19 -3.89
CA ASP A 302 26.34 7.03 -3.11
C ASP A 302 26.33 5.76 -3.97
N ALA A 303 25.28 5.54 -4.77
CA ALA A 303 25.19 4.39 -5.68
C ALA A 303 26.18 4.45 -6.87
N ALA A 304 26.71 5.62 -7.19
CA ALA A 304 27.69 5.80 -8.27
C ALA A 304 29.13 5.60 -7.80
N VAL A 305 29.41 5.69 -6.49
CA VAL A 305 30.77 5.48 -5.96
C VAL A 305 31.34 4.10 -6.27
N PRO A 306 30.61 2.97 -6.10
CA PRO A 306 31.12 1.65 -6.49
C PRO A 306 31.43 1.56 -7.99
N ARG A 307 30.55 2.12 -8.84
CA ARG A 307 30.76 2.19 -10.30
C ARG A 307 32.02 2.95 -10.66
N PHE A 308 32.29 4.06 -9.97
CA PHE A 308 33.52 4.84 -10.15
C PHE A 308 34.76 4.05 -9.72
N ARG A 309 34.65 3.23 -8.66
CA ARG A 309 35.73 2.33 -8.22
C ARG A 309 35.87 1.06 -9.06
N GLY A 310 35.00 0.84 -10.06
CA GLY A 310 34.98 -0.38 -10.87
C GLY A 310 34.44 -1.61 -10.13
N VAL A 311 33.69 -1.40 -9.04
CA VAL A 311 33.05 -2.45 -8.22
C VAL A 311 31.58 -2.58 -8.64
N ASP A 312 31.07 -3.80 -8.80
CA ASP A 312 29.62 -4.00 -8.99
C ASP A 312 28.91 -3.49 -7.73
N PRO A 313 27.92 -2.58 -7.82
CA PRO A 313 27.14 -2.15 -6.67
C PRO A 313 26.49 -3.30 -5.87
N ARG A 314 26.30 -4.47 -6.48
CA ARG A 314 25.83 -5.68 -5.78
C ARG A 314 26.92 -6.38 -4.97
N ASP A 315 28.20 -6.06 -5.17
CA ASP A 315 29.33 -6.54 -4.39
C ASP A 315 29.47 -5.83 -3.04
N GLU A 316 28.98 -4.60 -2.95
CA GLU A 316 28.93 -3.83 -1.71
C GLU A 316 28.03 -4.51 -0.66
N PRO A 317 28.39 -4.42 0.63
CA PRO A 317 27.60 -5.02 1.70
C PRO A 317 26.29 -4.26 1.95
N THR A 318 26.17 -3.01 1.49
CA THR A 318 24.93 -2.23 1.61
C THR A 318 24.31 -2.00 0.24
N TRP A 319 23.11 -2.53 0.06
CA TRP A 319 22.36 -2.43 -1.19
C TRP A 319 21.32 -1.31 -1.12
N HIS A 320 21.44 -0.32 -1.99
CA HIS A 320 20.44 0.71 -2.22
C HIS A 320 19.39 0.21 -3.22
N LEU A 321 18.23 -0.24 -2.73
CA LEU A 321 17.27 -1.03 -3.50
C LEU A 321 16.62 -0.31 -4.69
N SER A 322 16.59 1.02 -4.69
CA SER A 322 16.02 1.83 -5.79
C SER A 322 17.04 2.20 -6.85
N THR A 323 18.34 2.03 -6.58
CA THR A 323 19.42 2.29 -7.55
C THR A 323 19.97 1.00 -8.14
N LEU A 324 19.79 -0.12 -7.43
CA LEU A 324 19.92 -1.45 -7.99
C LEU A 324 18.63 -1.78 -8.73
N ASP A 325 18.71 -2.33 -9.94
CA ASP A 325 17.56 -2.75 -10.77
C ASP A 325 16.80 -3.97 -10.15
N ILE A 326 16.41 -3.84 -8.88
CA ILE A 326 15.69 -4.85 -8.12
C ILE A 326 14.24 -4.88 -8.61
N PRO A 327 13.74 -6.07 -9.01
CA PRO A 327 12.38 -6.21 -9.49
C PRO A 327 11.36 -5.73 -8.45
N SER A 328 10.31 -5.09 -8.96
CA SER A 328 9.14 -4.74 -8.19
C SER A 328 7.91 -5.37 -8.81
N THR A 329 7.14 -6.09 -8.00
CA THR A 329 5.82 -6.61 -8.36
C THR A 329 4.73 -5.55 -8.25
N HIS A 330 5.09 -4.31 -7.90
CA HIS A 330 4.15 -3.22 -7.67
C HIS A 330 4.26 -2.08 -8.69
N THR A 331 5.31 -2.03 -9.50
CA THR A 331 5.52 -1.00 -10.53
C THR A 331 5.52 -1.57 -11.95
N LEU A 332 4.93 -0.86 -12.92
CA LEU A 332 4.80 -1.30 -14.31
C LEU A 332 6.16 -1.37 -15.00
N SER A 333 7.06 -0.45 -14.63
CA SER A 333 8.48 -0.50 -15.01
C SER A 333 9.18 -1.80 -14.56
N GLY A 334 8.57 -2.56 -13.63
CA GLY A 334 9.20 -3.69 -12.97
C GLY A 334 10.34 -3.26 -12.05
N LYS A 335 10.57 -1.96 -11.84
CA LYS A 335 11.68 -1.41 -11.06
C LYS A 335 11.18 -0.74 -9.80
N ARG A 336 11.94 -0.87 -8.71
CA ARG A 336 11.60 -0.21 -7.46
C ARG A 336 11.85 1.30 -7.54
N VAL A 337 10.77 2.07 -7.38
CA VAL A 337 10.82 3.55 -7.34
C VAL A 337 11.07 4.12 -5.94
N LEU A 338 10.66 3.40 -4.89
CA LEU A 338 10.79 3.87 -3.50
C LEU A 338 12.18 3.59 -2.94
N ALA A 339 12.76 4.56 -2.22
CA ALA A 339 14.02 4.35 -1.52
C ALA A 339 13.96 3.17 -0.52
N GLY A 340 15.12 2.58 -0.24
CA GLY A 340 15.29 1.55 0.77
C GLY A 340 16.68 0.96 0.72
N THR A 341 17.17 0.50 1.86
CA THR A 341 18.48 -0.16 1.99
C THR A 341 18.32 -1.56 2.55
N ILE A 342 19.25 -2.44 2.18
CA ILE A 342 19.53 -3.70 2.88
C ILE A 342 21.01 -3.67 3.22
N ASP A 343 21.34 -3.79 4.50
CA ASP A 343 22.71 -3.84 4.96
C ASP A 343 23.06 -5.27 5.36
N PHE A 344 23.75 -5.99 4.47
CA PHE A 344 24.19 -7.36 4.71
C PHE A 344 25.16 -7.47 5.89
N THR A 345 25.76 -6.37 6.36
CA THR A 345 26.60 -6.40 7.57
C THR A 345 25.83 -6.72 8.86
N GLU A 346 24.49 -6.61 8.85
CA GLU A 346 23.64 -7.08 9.96
C GLU A 346 23.80 -8.59 10.23
N ILE A 347 24.18 -9.36 9.21
CA ILE A 347 24.53 -10.77 9.34
C ILE A 347 26.01 -10.85 9.72
N THR A 348 26.31 -11.28 10.94
CA THR A 348 27.69 -11.31 11.47
C THR A 348 28.53 -12.43 10.87
N GLN A 349 27.92 -13.59 10.57
CA GLN A 349 28.64 -14.72 9.98
C GLN A 349 28.92 -14.48 8.49
N SER A 350 30.20 -14.43 8.12
CA SER A 350 30.65 -14.15 6.74
C SER A 350 30.08 -15.15 5.75
N TRP A 351 30.14 -16.45 6.05
CA TRP A 351 29.61 -17.49 5.16
C TRP A 351 28.11 -17.33 4.86
N LEU A 352 27.31 -16.94 5.87
CA LEU A 352 25.86 -16.77 5.73
C LEU A 352 25.54 -15.47 4.97
N ARG A 353 26.33 -14.41 5.23
CA ARG A 353 26.26 -13.13 4.53
C ARG A 353 26.53 -13.31 3.04
N ASP A 354 27.66 -13.93 2.72
CA ASP A 354 28.09 -14.17 1.34
C ASP A 354 27.08 -15.06 0.62
N LEU A 355 26.52 -16.05 1.31
CA LEU A 355 25.52 -16.95 0.76
C LEU A 355 24.22 -16.23 0.36
N VAL A 356 23.64 -15.42 1.25
CA VAL A 356 22.39 -14.70 0.94
C VAL A 356 22.62 -13.60 -0.11
N GLN A 357 23.80 -12.96 -0.10
CA GLN A 357 24.16 -11.96 -1.10
C GLN A 357 24.33 -12.62 -2.48
N GLN A 358 25.00 -13.77 -2.55
CA GLN A 358 25.12 -14.55 -3.79
C GLN A 358 23.78 -15.05 -4.31
N TRP A 359 22.91 -15.56 -3.43
CA TRP A 359 21.54 -15.96 -3.79
C TRP A 359 20.75 -14.79 -4.39
N ALA A 360 20.84 -13.60 -3.78
CA ALA A 360 20.16 -12.41 -4.27
C ALA A 360 20.69 -11.97 -5.64
N ARG A 361 22.00 -12.09 -5.89
CA ARG A 361 22.61 -11.81 -7.20
C ARG A 361 22.17 -12.81 -8.27
N SER A 362 22.13 -14.09 -7.95
CA SER A 362 21.82 -15.14 -8.93
C SER A 362 20.33 -15.23 -9.29
N THR A 363 19.44 -14.91 -8.34
CA THR A 363 17.99 -15.06 -8.53
C THR A 363 17.26 -13.74 -8.86
N ASN A 364 17.91 -12.60 -8.64
CA ASN A 364 17.35 -11.24 -8.80
C ASN A 364 15.92 -11.13 -8.23
N PRO A 365 15.71 -11.41 -6.93
CA PRO A 365 14.39 -11.52 -6.32
C PRO A 365 13.70 -10.16 -6.25
N ASP A 366 12.37 -10.16 -6.18
CA ASP A 366 11.63 -8.92 -5.89
C ASP A 366 11.94 -8.41 -4.46
N THR A 367 11.63 -7.14 -4.21
CA THR A 367 11.83 -6.51 -2.89
C THR A 367 11.26 -7.30 -1.72
N THR A 368 10.06 -7.86 -1.87
CA THR A 368 9.35 -8.53 -0.78
C THR A 368 10.04 -9.84 -0.45
N ALA A 369 10.37 -10.62 -1.47
CA ALA A 369 11.17 -11.83 -1.34
C ALA A 369 12.53 -11.48 -0.71
N LEU A 370 13.29 -10.56 -1.30
CA LEU A 370 14.62 -10.18 -0.83
C LEU A 370 14.64 -9.84 0.67
N ARG A 371 13.68 -9.04 1.14
CA ARG A 371 13.55 -8.69 2.57
C ARG A 371 13.19 -9.88 3.45
N GLN A 372 12.34 -10.80 2.99
CA GLN A 372 12.00 -12.00 3.74
C GLN A 372 13.20 -12.94 3.89
N TYR A 373 13.93 -13.19 2.80
CA TYR A 373 15.14 -14.02 2.85
C TYR A 373 16.23 -13.39 3.71
N PHE A 374 16.54 -12.11 3.48
CA PHE A 374 17.50 -11.36 4.31
C PHE A 374 17.11 -11.36 5.79
N GLY A 375 15.85 -11.01 6.12
CA GLY A 375 15.38 -10.97 7.51
C GLY A 375 15.39 -12.35 8.18
N SER A 376 15.14 -13.43 7.44
CA SER A 376 15.31 -14.80 7.92
C SER A 376 16.77 -15.11 8.25
N CYS A 377 17.73 -14.69 7.40
CA CYS A 377 19.16 -14.85 7.66
C CYS A 377 19.64 -13.98 8.83
N CYS A 378 19.18 -12.73 8.98
CA CYS A 378 19.50 -11.89 10.15
C CYS A 378 19.04 -12.55 11.45
N ARG A 379 17.86 -13.16 11.47
CA ARG A 379 17.36 -13.89 12.64
C ARG A 379 18.25 -15.09 12.98
N ALA A 380 18.59 -15.91 11.99
CA ALA A 380 19.50 -17.02 12.19
C ALA A 380 20.87 -16.56 12.69
N SER A 381 21.40 -15.49 12.09
CA SER A 381 22.69 -14.88 12.45
C SER A 381 22.73 -14.39 13.90
N ALA A 382 21.66 -13.73 14.35
CA ALA A 382 21.54 -13.27 15.73
C ALA A 382 21.60 -14.42 16.74
N VAL A 383 21.02 -15.57 16.40
CA VAL A 383 21.08 -16.79 17.25
C VAL A 383 22.47 -17.42 17.21
N LEU A 384 23.03 -17.60 16.02
CA LEU A 384 24.36 -18.20 15.84
C LEU A 384 25.45 -17.42 16.57
N ARG A 385 25.36 -16.09 16.59
CA ARG A 385 26.28 -15.22 17.33
C ARG A 385 26.31 -15.52 18.84
N CYS A 386 25.20 -16.00 19.40
CA CYS A 386 25.10 -16.38 20.82
C CYS A 386 25.55 -17.82 21.10
N ARG A 387 25.90 -18.60 20.07
CA ARG A 387 26.39 -19.97 20.23
C ARG A 387 27.91 -19.97 20.50
N PRO A 388 28.45 -21.04 21.12
CA PRO A 388 29.89 -21.21 21.24
C PRO A 388 30.57 -21.11 19.87
N GLY A 389 31.64 -20.29 19.77
CA GLY A 389 32.32 -20.04 18.50
C GLY A 389 31.61 -19.06 17.55
N GLY A 390 30.48 -18.47 17.95
CA GLY A 390 29.78 -17.42 17.20
C GLY A 390 29.17 -17.85 15.87
N GLY A 391 29.30 -19.13 15.49
CA GLY A 391 28.81 -19.70 14.24
C GLY A 391 29.60 -19.29 12.99
N ASP A 392 30.80 -18.70 13.13
CA ASP A 392 31.65 -18.32 12.00
C ASP A 392 32.38 -19.51 11.38
N ASP A 393 32.88 -20.43 12.22
CA ASP A 393 33.47 -21.68 11.76
C ASP A 393 32.37 -22.66 11.38
N VAL A 394 32.12 -22.79 10.06
CA VAL A 394 31.13 -23.68 9.48
C VAL A 394 31.32 -25.14 9.86
N THR A 395 32.55 -25.58 10.16
CA THR A 395 32.86 -26.98 10.47
C THR A 395 32.41 -27.41 11.87
N GLN A 396 32.17 -26.43 12.75
CA GLN A 396 31.71 -26.65 14.13
C GLN A 396 30.19 -26.61 14.26
N LEU A 397 29.47 -26.26 13.19
CA LEU A 397 28.01 -26.19 13.20
C LEU A 397 27.38 -27.57 13.32
N GLY A 398 26.47 -27.73 14.27
CA GLY A 398 25.81 -29.00 14.55
C GLY A 398 24.30 -28.93 14.71
N PHE A 399 23.72 -30.07 15.08
CA PHE A 399 22.27 -30.21 15.24
C PHE A 399 21.69 -29.27 16.33
N ALA A 400 22.47 -28.99 17.37
CA ALA A 400 22.07 -28.07 18.44
C ALA A 400 21.91 -26.63 17.94
N ASP A 401 22.76 -26.19 17.00
CA ASP A 401 22.76 -24.83 16.48
C ASP A 401 21.57 -24.61 15.55
N ILE A 402 21.29 -25.56 14.66
CA ILE A 402 20.11 -25.49 13.78
C ILE A 402 18.80 -25.57 14.59
N ASN A 403 18.76 -26.35 15.67
CA ASN A 403 17.61 -26.38 16.59
C ASN A 403 17.39 -25.01 17.23
N ALA A 404 18.45 -24.38 17.75
CA ALA A 404 18.35 -23.04 18.33
C ALA A 404 17.85 -22.00 17.32
N VAL A 405 18.33 -22.08 16.07
CA VAL A 405 17.85 -21.22 14.98
C VAL A 405 16.35 -21.45 14.75
N VAL A 406 15.91 -22.71 14.61
CA VAL A 406 14.49 -23.06 14.41
C VAL A 406 13.62 -22.59 15.59
N ASP A 407 14.09 -22.73 16.82
CA ASP A 407 13.39 -22.27 18.02
C ASP A 407 13.16 -20.75 17.99
N SER A 408 14.13 -19.98 17.48
CA SER A 408 13.96 -18.54 17.32
C SER A 408 12.86 -18.15 16.32
N PHE A 409 12.56 -19.00 15.33
CA PHE A 409 11.44 -18.81 14.41
C PHE A 409 10.10 -19.17 15.05
N ARG A 410 10.07 -20.16 15.96
CA ARG A 410 8.86 -20.56 16.69
C ARG A 410 8.30 -19.43 17.55
N VAL A 411 9.18 -18.64 18.15
CA VAL A 411 8.83 -17.50 19.02
C VAL A 411 9.04 -16.13 18.37
N ALA A 412 9.13 -16.07 17.03
CA ALA A 412 9.49 -14.84 16.36
C ALA A 412 8.48 -13.71 16.58
N LEU A 413 9.01 -12.53 16.89
CA LEU A 413 8.29 -11.27 17.09
C LEU A 413 8.50 -10.33 15.89
N GLY A 414 7.52 -9.46 15.64
CA GLY A 414 7.59 -8.36 14.67
C GLY A 414 8.20 -7.10 15.28
N ASP A 415 8.30 -6.05 14.46
CA ASP A 415 9.03 -4.82 14.80
C ASP A 415 8.48 -4.07 16.03
N LYS A 416 7.19 -4.27 16.37
CA LYS A 416 6.56 -3.67 17.56
C LYS A 416 6.53 -4.62 18.76
N GLY A 417 7.30 -5.72 18.73
CA GLY A 417 7.37 -6.72 19.79
C GLY A 417 6.18 -7.69 19.84
N GLN A 418 5.25 -7.61 18.89
CA GLN A 418 4.10 -8.51 18.80
C GLN A 418 4.48 -9.85 18.20
N GLU A 419 3.81 -10.92 18.64
CA GLU A 419 3.99 -12.25 18.06
C GLU A 419 3.63 -12.29 16.57
N LEU A 420 4.55 -12.80 15.75
CA LEU A 420 4.26 -13.03 14.34
C LEU A 420 3.27 -14.19 14.17
N THR A 421 2.38 -14.07 13.18
CA THR A 421 1.43 -15.16 12.88
C THR A 421 2.17 -16.47 12.56
N ASN A 422 1.61 -17.61 12.97
CA ASN A 422 2.17 -18.94 12.66
C ASN A 422 2.47 -19.13 11.17
N LYS A 423 1.59 -18.62 10.29
CA LYS A 423 1.79 -18.66 8.84
C LYS A 423 3.04 -17.87 8.41
N TYR A 424 3.24 -16.68 8.96
CA TYR A 424 4.40 -15.86 8.61
C TYR A 424 5.69 -16.42 9.20
N ARG A 425 5.68 -16.90 10.46
CA ARG A 425 6.80 -17.64 11.06
C ARG A 425 7.25 -18.81 10.21
N ARG A 426 6.30 -19.62 9.70
CA ARG A 426 6.57 -20.72 8.77
C ARG A 426 7.16 -20.26 7.44
N THR A 427 6.66 -19.14 6.91
CA THR A 427 7.18 -18.56 5.66
C THR A 427 8.65 -18.17 5.85
N LEU A 428 8.97 -17.45 6.93
CA LEU A 428 10.34 -17.04 7.25
C LEU A 428 11.27 -18.25 7.46
N LEU A 429 10.82 -19.27 8.18
CA LEU A 429 11.59 -20.50 8.38
C LEU A 429 11.85 -21.23 7.05
N SER A 430 10.85 -21.29 6.15
CA SER A 430 11.02 -21.85 4.80
C SER A 430 12.08 -21.09 4.01
N ARG A 431 12.05 -19.75 4.03
CA ARG A 431 13.05 -18.93 3.34
C ARG A 431 14.47 -19.16 3.85
N PHE A 432 14.63 -19.35 5.16
CA PHE A 432 15.92 -19.70 5.73
C PHE A 432 16.43 -21.05 5.20
N PHE A 433 15.59 -22.09 5.21
CA PHE A 433 15.99 -23.39 4.67
C PHE A 433 16.28 -23.35 3.17
N GLU A 434 15.51 -22.60 2.38
CA GLU A 434 15.77 -22.41 0.96
C GLU A 434 17.14 -21.78 0.67
N ILE A 435 17.67 -20.92 1.57
CA ILE A 435 19.04 -20.40 1.46
C ILE A 435 20.07 -21.48 1.75
N LEU A 436 19.84 -22.31 2.77
CA LEU A 436 20.73 -23.44 3.06
C LEU A 436 20.73 -24.47 1.93
N ASP A 437 19.58 -24.73 1.33
CA ASP A 437 19.42 -25.63 0.19
C ASP A 437 20.19 -25.07 -1.01
N PHE A 438 20.02 -23.77 -1.33
CA PHE A 438 20.82 -23.09 -2.35
C PHE A 438 22.33 -23.19 -2.09
N GLY A 439 22.77 -23.05 -0.84
CA GLY A 439 24.18 -23.16 -0.48
C GLY A 439 24.75 -24.56 -0.70
N ARG A 440 23.95 -25.61 -0.46
CA ARG A 440 24.33 -27.00 -0.75
C ARG A 440 24.36 -27.28 -2.25
N ASP A 441 23.31 -26.86 -2.96
CA ASP A 441 23.20 -27.07 -4.42
C ASP A 441 24.32 -26.38 -5.20
N THR A 442 24.91 -25.31 -4.64
CA THR A 442 26.00 -24.54 -5.27
C THR A 442 27.39 -24.86 -4.71
N GLY A 443 27.53 -25.91 -3.89
CA GLY A 443 28.80 -26.36 -3.29
C GLY A 443 29.40 -25.37 -2.28
N ARG A 444 28.64 -24.37 -1.82
CA ARG A 444 29.12 -23.32 -0.90
C ARG A 444 29.06 -23.73 0.57
N LEU A 445 28.32 -24.80 0.86
CA LEU A 445 28.17 -25.35 2.20
C LEU A 445 28.75 -26.77 2.33
N ASP A 446 29.70 -27.15 1.46
CA ASP A 446 30.33 -28.49 1.49
C ASP A 446 31.08 -28.75 2.81
N ALA A 447 31.63 -27.69 3.42
CA ALA A 447 32.29 -27.77 4.72
C ALA A 447 31.32 -27.77 5.92
N VAL A 448 30.03 -27.53 5.70
CA VAL A 448 29.02 -27.55 6.77
C VAL A 448 28.63 -29.00 7.07
N PRO A 449 28.75 -29.46 8.34
CA PRO A 449 28.36 -30.82 8.70
C PRO A 449 26.90 -31.13 8.39
N ALA A 450 26.62 -32.38 8.02
CA ALA A 450 25.26 -32.87 7.75
C ALA A 450 24.29 -32.70 8.95
N GLY A 451 24.83 -32.58 10.17
CA GLY A 451 24.04 -32.29 11.38
C GLY A 451 23.39 -30.91 11.38
N PHE A 452 23.95 -29.92 10.67
CA PHE A 452 23.36 -28.59 10.49
C PHE A 452 22.42 -28.57 9.27
N ALA A 453 21.44 -29.46 9.24
CA ALA A 453 20.49 -29.61 8.16
C ALA A 453 19.03 -29.65 8.65
N ARG A 454 18.09 -29.53 7.72
CA ARG A 454 16.66 -29.63 8.00
C ARG A 454 16.31 -31.04 8.49
N HIS A 455 15.59 -31.12 9.60
CA HIS A 455 15.09 -32.36 10.18
C HIS A 455 13.56 -32.34 10.29
N LYS A 456 12.92 -33.51 10.37
CA LYS A 456 11.45 -33.66 10.49
C LYS A 456 10.84 -32.90 11.69
N THR A 457 11.63 -32.68 12.74
CA THR A 457 11.23 -31.92 13.93
C THR A 457 11.27 -30.41 13.71
N HIS A 458 11.93 -29.91 12.65
CA HIS A 458 12.01 -28.48 12.32
C HIS A 458 10.77 -27.97 11.60
N HIS A 459 9.61 -28.27 12.17
CA HIS A 459 8.36 -27.65 11.78
C HIS A 459 7.85 -26.80 12.94
N ILE A 460 7.16 -25.71 12.58
CA ILE A 460 6.38 -24.92 13.53
C ILE A 460 5.02 -25.60 13.57
N ALA A 461 4.66 -26.15 14.74
CA ALA A 461 3.39 -26.83 14.93
C ALA A 461 2.26 -25.91 14.49
N VAL A 462 1.32 -26.49 13.74
CA VAL A 462 0.00 -25.86 13.62
C VAL A 462 -0.61 -26.04 15.00
N VAL A 463 -0.49 -25.01 15.83
CA VAL A 463 -1.47 -24.86 16.89
C VAL A 463 -2.77 -24.71 16.12
N GLU A 464 -3.59 -25.77 16.11
CA GLU A 464 -5.02 -25.59 15.97
C GLU A 464 -5.37 -24.67 17.11
N VAL A 465 -5.34 -23.36 16.82
CA VAL A 465 -5.99 -22.40 17.67
C VAL A 465 -7.43 -22.87 17.60
N SER A 466 -7.86 -23.61 18.63
CA SER A 466 -9.26 -23.82 18.98
C SER A 466 -9.97 -22.54 18.60
N GLU A 467 -10.88 -22.64 17.63
CA GLU A 467 -11.53 -21.57 16.85
C GLU A 467 -11.72 -20.20 17.56
N ASP A 468 -10.66 -19.49 17.94
CA ASP A 468 -10.68 -18.08 18.35
C ASP A 468 -10.61 -17.18 17.10
N GLU A 469 -11.24 -17.64 16.01
CA GLU A 469 -11.91 -16.73 15.07
C GLU A 469 -13.24 -16.23 15.66
N LEU A 470 -13.58 -16.64 16.88
CA LEU A 470 -14.56 -16.03 17.79
C LEU A 470 -14.17 -14.57 18.07
N GLY A 471 -14.81 -13.61 17.40
CA GLY A 471 -14.73 -12.17 17.75
C GLY A 471 -14.10 -11.24 16.71
N LYS A 472 -13.84 -11.70 15.48
CA LYS A 472 -13.32 -10.82 14.40
C LYS A 472 -14.37 -9.91 13.73
N ALA A 473 -15.66 -10.15 13.99
CA ALA A 473 -16.73 -9.30 13.47
C ALA A 473 -16.79 -8.00 14.28
N ILE A 474 -16.77 -6.86 13.58
CA ILE A 474 -17.08 -5.56 14.18
C ILE A 474 -18.58 -5.55 14.53
N PRO A 475 -18.97 -5.24 15.79
CA PRO A 475 -20.36 -5.14 16.18
C PRO A 475 -21.14 -4.08 15.39
N GLU A 476 -22.42 -4.32 15.10
CA GLU A 476 -23.26 -3.39 14.33
C GLU A 476 -23.36 -1.98 14.96
N PRO A 477 -23.41 -1.79 16.29
CA PRO A 477 -23.38 -0.45 16.88
C PRO A 477 -22.04 0.28 16.68
N VAL A 478 -20.93 -0.44 16.57
CA VAL A 478 -19.62 0.14 16.24
C VAL A 478 -19.61 0.55 14.77
N ILE A 479 -20.14 -0.28 13.87
CA ILE A 479 -20.31 0.06 12.45
C ILE A 479 -21.18 1.31 12.29
N ARG A 480 -22.28 1.43 13.05
CA ARG A 480 -23.12 2.64 13.04
C ARG A 480 -22.35 3.90 13.44
N GLN A 481 -21.53 3.83 14.50
CA GLN A 481 -20.65 4.94 14.90
C GLN A 481 -19.64 5.27 13.79
N LEU A 482 -19.07 4.27 13.11
CA LEU A 482 -18.21 4.51 11.95
C LEU A 482 -18.99 5.24 10.83
N ASP A 483 -20.21 4.83 10.54
CA ASP A 483 -21.05 5.43 9.51
C ASP A 483 -21.41 6.89 9.84
N ASP A 484 -21.68 7.20 11.11
CA ASP A 484 -21.92 8.58 11.58
C ASP A 484 -20.69 9.49 11.34
N HIS A 485 -19.48 8.91 11.38
CA HIS A 485 -18.21 9.59 11.12
C HIS A 485 -17.67 9.41 9.69
N LEU A 486 -18.46 8.88 8.74
CA LEU A 486 -18.02 8.61 7.37
C LEU A 486 -17.49 9.85 6.65
N HIS A 487 -18.01 11.03 6.99
CA HIS A 487 -17.55 12.30 6.44
C HIS A 487 -16.06 12.57 6.71
N MET A 488 -15.48 12.04 7.79
CA MET A 488 -14.05 12.21 8.13
C MET A 488 -13.12 11.30 7.31
N LEU A 489 -13.64 10.26 6.66
CA LEU A 489 -12.83 9.27 5.93
C LEU A 489 -12.16 9.92 4.72
N GLY A 490 -10.83 10.05 4.75
CA GLY A 490 -10.04 10.70 3.70
C GLY A 490 -9.91 12.23 3.85
N GLU A 491 -10.34 12.80 4.99
CA GLU A 491 -10.29 14.24 5.24
C GLU A 491 -8.89 14.75 5.61
N GLU A 492 -8.02 13.92 6.18
CA GLU A 492 -6.71 14.31 6.71
C GLU A 492 -5.84 15.11 5.70
N PRO A 493 -5.29 16.29 6.07
CA PRO A 493 -4.51 17.17 5.18
C PRO A 493 -3.28 16.51 4.52
N GLY A 494 -2.86 15.34 5.01
CA GLY A 494 -1.72 14.57 4.49
C GLY A 494 -2.06 13.52 3.43
N ILE A 495 -3.32 13.13 3.25
CA ILE A 495 -3.70 12.04 2.34
C ILE A 495 -3.74 12.57 0.91
N ARG A 496 -2.63 12.40 0.18
CA ARG A 496 -2.57 12.58 -1.28
C ARG A 496 -2.78 11.25 -1.97
N TYR A 497 -3.74 11.19 -2.89
CA TYR A 497 -3.97 10.01 -3.72
C TYR A 497 -3.75 10.34 -5.20
N GLY A 498 -2.50 10.18 -5.66
CA GLY A 498 -2.13 10.51 -7.03
C GLY A 498 -2.35 11.99 -7.35
N ASP A 499 -2.92 12.26 -8.52
CA ASP A 499 -3.31 13.60 -8.98
C ASP A 499 -4.77 13.95 -8.63
N LEU A 500 -5.48 13.11 -7.86
CA LEU A 500 -6.85 13.41 -7.43
C LEU A 500 -6.89 14.59 -6.46
N SER A 501 -7.95 15.41 -6.57
CA SER A 501 -8.23 16.43 -5.57
C SER A 501 -8.57 15.76 -4.22
N ARG A 502 -8.46 16.50 -3.12
CA ARG A 502 -8.82 16.00 -1.78
C ARG A 502 -10.26 15.51 -1.72
N GLU A 503 -11.18 16.29 -2.29
CA GLU A 503 -12.61 15.96 -2.36
C GLU A 503 -12.86 14.67 -3.17
N ASP A 504 -12.15 14.49 -4.29
CA ASP A 504 -12.29 13.28 -5.12
C ASP A 504 -11.73 12.03 -4.43
N ALA A 505 -10.58 12.17 -3.77
CA ALA A 505 -10.00 11.08 -2.99
C ALA A 505 -10.92 10.68 -1.83
N GLN A 506 -11.48 11.67 -1.12
CA GLN A 506 -12.43 11.47 -0.02
C GLN A 506 -13.68 10.71 -0.51
N MET A 507 -14.32 11.18 -1.59
CA MET A 507 -15.49 10.52 -2.18
C MET A 507 -15.18 9.08 -2.62
N MET A 508 -14.01 8.85 -3.23
CA MET A 508 -13.56 7.50 -3.60
C MET A 508 -13.42 6.58 -2.38
N PHE A 509 -12.79 7.07 -1.30
CA PHE A 509 -12.57 6.27 -0.09
C PHE A 509 -13.86 5.97 0.66
N GLN A 510 -14.81 6.91 0.69
CA GLN A 510 -16.16 6.67 1.23
C GLN A 510 -16.93 5.64 0.39
N ALA A 511 -16.82 5.72 -0.94
CA ALA A 511 -17.46 4.76 -1.83
C ALA A 511 -16.86 3.35 -1.68
N VAL A 512 -15.52 3.19 -1.63
CA VAL A 512 -14.92 1.87 -1.43
C VAL A 512 -15.25 1.29 -0.05
N TYR A 513 -15.28 2.11 1.00
CA TYR A 513 -15.70 1.68 2.33
C TYR A 513 -17.14 1.16 2.33
N SER A 514 -18.07 1.94 1.80
CA SER A 514 -19.49 1.59 1.77
C SER A 514 -19.73 0.30 1.00
N VAL A 515 -19.15 0.19 -0.20
CA VAL A 515 -19.24 -1.04 -1.01
C VAL A 515 -18.58 -2.22 -0.29
N HIS A 516 -17.45 -2.02 0.39
CA HIS A 516 -16.77 -3.10 1.11
C HIS A 516 -17.62 -3.64 2.28
N ARG A 517 -18.13 -2.73 3.12
CA ARG A 517 -18.98 -3.01 4.27
C ARG A 517 -20.28 -3.71 3.84
N ASP A 518 -20.92 -3.23 2.78
CA ASP A 518 -22.25 -3.70 2.37
C ASP A 518 -22.21 -5.05 1.62
N THR A 519 -21.06 -5.45 1.08
CA THR A 519 -20.96 -6.63 0.20
C THR A 519 -20.16 -7.78 0.83
N GLY A 520 -19.41 -7.50 1.90
CA GLY A 520 -18.54 -8.47 2.56
C GLY A 520 -17.48 -9.10 1.64
N ARG A 521 -17.17 -8.50 0.48
CA ARG A 521 -16.12 -9.01 -0.42
C ARG A 521 -14.74 -8.89 0.23
N ARG A 522 -13.74 -9.66 -0.22
CA ARG A 522 -12.36 -9.49 0.28
C ARG A 522 -11.81 -8.13 -0.16
N PRO A 523 -10.88 -7.52 0.59
CA PRO A 523 -10.37 -6.19 0.26
C PRO A 523 -9.86 -6.05 -1.19
N ARG A 524 -9.15 -7.07 -1.71
CA ARG A 524 -8.70 -7.09 -3.11
C ARG A 524 -9.84 -7.16 -4.11
N GLU A 525 -10.88 -7.94 -3.81
CA GLU A 525 -12.05 -8.11 -4.67
C GLU A 525 -12.85 -6.80 -4.76
N THR A 526 -13.07 -6.11 -3.64
CA THR A 526 -13.69 -4.78 -3.64
C THR A 526 -12.83 -3.75 -4.37
N CYS A 527 -11.54 -3.67 -4.06
CA CYS A 527 -10.68 -2.66 -4.67
C CYS A 527 -10.51 -2.85 -6.18
N SER A 528 -10.61 -4.09 -6.69
CA SER A 528 -10.43 -4.43 -8.10
C SER A 528 -11.73 -4.49 -8.91
N LEU A 529 -12.85 -4.02 -8.36
CA LEU A 529 -14.12 -3.92 -9.07
C LEU A 529 -13.96 -3.17 -10.40
N LYS A 530 -14.55 -3.73 -11.46
CA LYS A 530 -14.54 -3.14 -12.80
C LYS A 530 -15.54 -1.99 -12.89
N LEU A 531 -15.40 -1.16 -13.91
CA LEU A 531 -16.29 -0.01 -14.10
C LEU A 531 -17.75 -0.42 -14.41
N ASP A 532 -17.92 -1.58 -15.05
CA ASP A 532 -19.18 -2.24 -15.39
C ASP A 532 -19.66 -3.21 -14.30
N CYS A 533 -19.24 -3.01 -13.04
CA CYS A 533 -19.57 -3.91 -11.93
C CYS A 533 -21.04 -3.89 -11.46
N LEU A 534 -21.94 -3.19 -12.14
CA LEU A 534 -23.34 -3.04 -11.72
C LEU A 534 -24.26 -3.47 -12.85
N GLU A 535 -25.12 -4.45 -12.55
CA GLU A 535 -26.15 -5.01 -13.44
C GLU A 535 -27.52 -4.78 -12.78
N TYR A 536 -28.52 -4.39 -13.58
CA TYR A 536 -29.90 -4.29 -13.13
C TYR A 536 -30.71 -5.34 -13.91
N LEU A 537 -31.21 -6.35 -13.21
CA LEU A 537 -31.89 -7.50 -13.80
C LEU A 537 -33.07 -7.88 -12.90
N ASP A 538 -34.22 -8.15 -13.52
CA ASP A 538 -35.44 -8.60 -12.83
C ASP A 538 -35.89 -7.71 -11.66
N GLY A 539 -35.66 -6.40 -11.77
CA GLY A 539 -36.03 -5.42 -10.73
C GLY A 539 -35.00 -5.24 -9.62
N GLU A 540 -33.90 -6.01 -9.62
CA GLU A 540 -32.87 -6.00 -8.57
C GLU A 540 -31.49 -5.55 -9.09
N TYR A 541 -30.75 -4.86 -8.23
CA TYR A 541 -29.35 -4.51 -8.50
C TYR A 541 -28.43 -5.66 -8.12
N ASN A 542 -27.51 -6.00 -9.01
CA ASN A 542 -26.52 -7.04 -8.85
C ASN A 542 -25.10 -6.47 -9.01
N LEU A 543 -24.24 -6.75 -8.03
CA LEU A 543 -22.81 -6.46 -8.11
C LEU A 543 -22.09 -7.59 -8.87
N ILE A 544 -21.42 -7.25 -9.96
CA ILE A 544 -20.52 -8.14 -10.69
C ILE A 544 -19.10 -8.02 -10.13
N TRP A 545 -18.51 -9.14 -9.72
CA TRP A 545 -17.15 -9.17 -9.16
C TRP A 545 -16.42 -10.48 -9.46
N ASP A 546 -15.09 -10.47 -9.28
CA ASP A 546 -14.23 -11.62 -9.52
C ASP A 546 -13.69 -12.22 -8.20
N ASN A 547 -14.00 -13.50 -7.95
CA ASN A 547 -13.34 -14.25 -6.88
C ASN A 547 -11.96 -14.70 -7.31
N GLN A 548 -11.00 -13.82 -7.08
CA GLN A 548 -9.60 -14.04 -7.41
C GLN A 548 -8.97 -15.18 -6.59
N LYS A 549 -9.36 -15.36 -5.32
CA LYS A 549 -8.82 -16.44 -4.47
C LYS A 549 -9.27 -17.82 -4.97
N GLY A 550 -10.54 -17.94 -5.34
CA GLY A 550 -11.14 -19.15 -5.88
C GLY A 550 -10.97 -19.32 -7.38
N LYS A 551 -10.33 -18.36 -8.07
CA LYS A 551 -10.22 -18.27 -9.54
C LYS A 551 -11.58 -18.39 -10.26
N ARG A 552 -12.65 -17.85 -9.67
CA ARG A 552 -14.00 -17.81 -10.26
C ARG A 552 -14.36 -16.38 -10.61
N LEU A 553 -14.50 -16.09 -11.89
CA LEU A 553 -14.73 -14.74 -12.40
C LEU A 553 -16.24 -14.49 -12.62
N ASN A 554 -16.62 -13.22 -12.78
CA ASN A 554 -17.97 -12.80 -13.20
C ASN A 554 -19.10 -13.33 -12.29
N ARG A 555 -18.91 -13.20 -10.98
CA ARG A 555 -19.90 -13.60 -9.95
C ARG A 555 -20.88 -12.46 -9.72
N ARG A 556 -22.15 -12.81 -9.45
CA ARG A 556 -23.20 -11.85 -9.10
C ARG A 556 -23.50 -11.93 -7.61
N LEU A 557 -23.74 -10.77 -7.01
CA LEU A 557 -24.22 -10.62 -5.64
C LEU A 557 -25.37 -9.60 -5.67
N PRO A 558 -26.60 -10.00 -5.33
CA PRO A 558 -27.69 -9.05 -5.14
C PRO A 558 -27.31 -8.01 -4.07
N ILE A 559 -27.55 -6.74 -4.37
CA ILE A 559 -27.26 -5.61 -3.49
C ILE A 559 -28.47 -4.68 -3.38
N VAL A 560 -28.54 -3.95 -2.27
CA VAL A 560 -29.60 -2.96 -2.04
C VAL A 560 -29.38 -1.71 -2.90
N GLU A 561 -30.48 -1.00 -3.17
CA GLU A 561 -30.49 0.21 -4.00
C GLU A 561 -29.55 1.31 -3.47
N SER A 562 -29.42 1.45 -2.15
CA SER A 562 -28.50 2.44 -1.54
C SER A 562 -27.04 2.18 -1.89
N THR A 563 -26.58 0.91 -1.85
CA THR A 563 -25.22 0.53 -2.26
C THR A 563 -25.02 0.75 -3.76
N ALA A 564 -26.03 0.43 -4.58
CA ALA A 564 -25.99 0.69 -6.02
C ALA A 564 -25.88 2.20 -6.33
N LYS A 565 -26.62 3.05 -5.62
CA LYS A 565 -26.56 4.51 -5.73
C LYS A 565 -25.16 5.05 -5.42
N THR A 566 -24.51 4.58 -4.35
CA THR A 566 -23.12 4.94 -4.03
C THR A 566 -22.16 4.63 -5.18
N ILE A 567 -22.33 3.47 -5.84
CA ILE A 567 -21.52 3.09 -7.01
C ILE A 567 -21.80 4.04 -8.18
N VAL A 568 -23.05 4.35 -8.46
CA VAL A 568 -23.45 5.25 -9.56
C VAL A 568 -22.92 6.67 -9.36
N GLU A 569 -23.08 7.25 -8.17
CA GLU A 569 -22.59 8.59 -7.84
C GLU A 569 -21.08 8.70 -8.00
N TRP A 570 -20.34 7.70 -7.49
CA TRP A 570 -18.89 7.66 -7.67
C TRP A 570 -18.50 7.46 -9.15
N ARG A 571 -19.19 6.59 -9.91
CA ARG A 571 -18.95 6.42 -11.35
C ARG A 571 -19.13 7.74 -12.12
N GLU A 572 -20.17 8.49 -11.79
CA GLU A 572 -20.44 9.79 -12.42
C GLU A 572 -19.33 10.79 -12.11
N ARG A 573 -18.97 10.98 -10.83
CA ARG A 573 -17.87 11.89 -10.46
C ARG A 573 -16.56 11.49 -11.11
N ARG A 574 -16.23 10.20 -11.04
CA ARG A 574 -15.02 9.60 -11.60
C ARG A 574 -14.89 9.80 -13.11
N SER A 575 -16.01 9.79 -13.85
CA SER A 575 -16.00 9.99 -15.31
C SER A 575 -15.40 11.33 -15.76
N ARG A 576 -15.38 12.33 -14.86
CA ARG A 576 -14.86 13.68 -15.09
C ARG A 576 -13.37 13.81 -14.71
N LEU A 577 -12.74 12.74 -14.22
CA LEU A 577 -11.36 12.75 -13.73
C LEU A 577 -10.37 12.32 -14.82
N VAL A 578 -9.17 12.92 -14.81
CA VAL A 578 -8.06 12.48 -15.67
C VAL A 578 -7.33 11.34 -14.95
N LEU A 579 -7.54 10.11 -15.43
CA LEU A 579 -7.00 8.90 -14.81
C LEU A 579 -5.89 8.25 -15.65
N PRO A 580 -4.95 7.54 -15.00
CA PRO A 580 -4.02 6.64 -15.67
C PRO A 580 -4.71 5.70 -16.65
N ALA A 581 -4.11 5.46 -17.82
CA ALA A 581 -4.73 4.66 -18.88
C ALA A 581 -5.17 3.26 -18.39
N ARG A 582 -4.32 2.57 -17.63
CA ARG A 582 -4.62 1.25 -17.06
C ARG A 582 -5.71 1.27 -15.98
N ALA A 583 -5.95 2.42 -15.36
CA ALA A 583 -6.92 2.58 -14.29
C ALA A 583 -8.34 2.89 -14.78
N ARG A 584 -8.51 3.18 -16.07
CA ARG A 584 -9.79 3.58 -16.67
C ARG A 584 -10.88 2.51 -16.57
N ASN A 585 -10.52 1.23 -16.52
CA ASN A 585 -11.48 0.13 -16.49
C ASN A 585 -11.87 -0.30 -15.05
N TYR A 586 -11.38 0.37 -14.02
CA TYR A 586 -11.62 0.02 -12.62
C TYR A 586 -12.45 1.07 -11.90
N LEU A 587 -13.42 0.62 -11.10
CA LEU A 587 -14.27 1.49 -10.28
C LEU A 587 -13.42 2.33 -9.32
N PHE A 588 -12.45 1.70 -8.65
CA PHE A 588 -11.49 2.39 -7.77
C PHE A 588 -10.12 2.42 -8.44
N PRO A 589 -9.76 3.52 -9.14
CA PRO A 589 -8.57 3.58 -9.97
C PRO A 589 -7.28 3.63 -9.15
N ALA A 590 -6.18 3.10 -9.69
CA ALA A 590 -4.85 3.30 -9.12
C ALA A 590 -4.43 4.78 -9.17
N ALA A 591 -3.65 5.20 -8.17
CA ALA A 591 -3.18 6.57 -8.01
C ALA A 591 -2.18 7.04 -9.09
N THR A 592 -1.41 6.13 -9.70
CA THR A 592 -0.26 6.49 -10.55
C THR A 592 -0.23 5.68 -11.86
N ASN A 593 0.41 6.24 -12.89
CA ASN A 593 0.64 5.55 -14.18
C ASN A 593 1.58 4.34 -14.05
N ASP A 594 2.43 4.33 -13.02
CA ASP A 594 3.39 3.26 -12.79
C ASP A 594 2.82 2.12 -11.94
N ALA A 595 1.57 2.18 -11.47
CA ALA A 595 0.98 1.04 -10.76
C ALA A 595 0.79 -0.17 -11.70
N VAL A 596 1.29 -1.35 -11.31
CA VAL A 596 1.08 -2.62 -12.06
C VAL A 596 -0.39 -2.93 -12.21
N ASP A 597 -1.06 -2.89 -11.06
CA ASP A 597 -2.49 -3.03 -10.93
C ASP A 597 -3.17 -1.70 -11.29
N GLY A 598 -4.16 -1.74 -12.18
CA GLY A 598 -4.93 -0.53 -12.55
C GLY A 598 -5.91 -0.06 -11.46
N TYR A 599 -5.89 -0.66 -10.27
CA TYR A 599 -6.89 -0.44 -9.23
C TYR A 599 -6.27 -0.04 -7.88
N LEU A 600 -7.11 0.46 -6.97
CA LEU A 600 -6.72 0.83 -5.61
C LEU A 600 -6.01 -0.33 -4.89
N ARG A 601 -4.84 -0.07 -4.32
CA ARG A 601 -4.16 -1.12 -3.54
C ARG A 601 -4.89 -1.39 -2.22
N PRO A 602 -5.16 -2.67 -1.87
CA PRO A 602 -5.81 -3.01 -0.60
C PRO A 602 -5.04 -2.54 0.64
N SER A 603 -3.70 -2.52 0.57
CA SER A 603 -2.87 -1.97 1.65
C SER A 603 -3.14 -0.49 1.87
N ARG A 604 -3.26 0.29 0.77
CA ARG A 604 -3.56 1.71 0.87
C ARG A 604 -4.97 1.98 1.40
N PHE A 605 -5.94 1.14 1.03
CA PHE A 605 -7.27 1.20 1.63
C PHE A 605 -7.21 0.92 3.14
N GLY A 606 -6.44 -0.09 3.58
CA GLY A 606 -6.23 -0.38 5.00
C GLY A 606 -5.54 0.74 5.76
N GLU A 607 -4.52 1.38 5.18
CA GLU A 607 -3.84 2.55 5.76
C GLU A 607 -4.82 3.70 6.01
N VAL A 608 -5.61 4.07 4.99
CA VAL A 608 -6.58 5.18 5.07
C VAL A 608 -7.72 4.85 6.04
N LEU A 609 -8.15 3.58 6.09
CA LEU A 609 -9.13 3.12 7.08
C LEU A 609 -8.60 3.29 8.50
N ASN A 610 -7.37 2.84 8.77
CA ASN A 610 -6.75 2.96 10.10
C ASN A 610 -6.57 4.43 10.51
N GLU A 611 -6.06 5.26 9.60
CA GLU A 611 -5.91 6.70 9.82
C GLU A 611 -7.25 7.36 10.18
N TRP A 612 -8.34 7.00 9.48
CA TRP A 612 -9.67 7.50 9.78
C TRP A 612 -10.19 7.01 11.14
N VAL A 613 -10.09 5.72 11.44
CA VAL A 613 -10.51 5.13 12.72
C VAL A 613 -9.74 5.73 13.90
N ASP A 614 -8.44 5.99 13.73
CA ASP A 614 -7.61 6.66 14.73
C ASP A 614 -8.02 8.13 14.93
N GLY A 615 -8.53 8.79 13.88
CA GLY A 615 -9.03 10.17 13.94
C GLY A 615 -10.42 10.34 14.58
N ILE A 616 -11.21 9.28 14.74
CA ILE A 616 -12.53 9.35 15.38
C ILE A 616 -12.35 9.60 16.90
N PRO A 617 -13.04 10.58 17.52
CA PRO A 617 -12.85 10.89 18.95
C PRO A 617 -13.19 9.72 19.88
N GLU A 618 -14.39 9.15 19.76
CA GLU A 618 -14.89 8.11 20.66
C GLU A 618 -15.55 6.98 19.86
N LEU A 619 -15.23 5.74 20.23
CA LEU A 619 -15.86 4.53 19.70
C LEU A 619 -16.14 3.61 20.88
N TYR A 620 -17.40 3.23 21.06
CA TYR A 620 -17.86 2.46 22.21
C TYR A 620 -18.37 1.08 21.80
N SER A 621 -18.06 0.06 22.62
CA SER A 621 -18.68 -1.26 22.53
C SER A 621 -20.06 -1.27 23.20
N GLU A 622 -20.78 -2.40 23.09
CA GLU A 622 -22.03 -2.60 23.84
C GLU A 622 -21.79 -2.99 25.31
N ASP A 623 -20.55 -3.34 25.67
CA ASP A 623 -20.21 -3.75 27.02
C ASP A 623 -20.27 -2.55 27.97
N LEU A 624 -20.79 -2.78 29.18
CA LEU A 624 -20.89 -1.76 30.21
C LEU A 624 -19.82 -1.98 31.29
N ASP A 625 -19.25 -0.89 31.80
CA ASP A 625 -18.41 -0.92 32.99
C ASP A 625 -19.24 -1.20 34.26
N SER A 626 -18.56 -1.34 35.41
CA SER A 626 -19.20 -1.56 36.70
C SER A 626 -20.10 -0.39 37.17
N ARG A 627 -20.11 0.73 36.45
CA ARG A 627 -20.91 1.93 36.71
C ARG A 627 -22.02 2.14 35.66
N GLY A 628 -22.15 1.25 34.68
CA GLY A 628 -23.14 1.33 33.61
C GLY A 628 -22.77 2.21 32.41
N ASN A 629 -21.52 2.66 32.29
CA ASN A 629 -21.04 3.39 31.11
C ASN A 629 -20.56 2.41 30.03
N ARG A 630 -20.73 2.77 28.75
CA ARG A 630 -20.21 1.96 27.64
C ARG A 630 -18.68 1.95 27.64
N LEU A 631 -18.10 0.78 27.44
CA LEU A 631 -16.65 0.61 27.35
C LEU A 631 -16.12 1.10 25.99
N PRO A 632 -14.91 1.69 25.93
CA PRO A 632 -14.25 1.99 24.67
C PRO A 632 -14.00 0.72 23.85
N PHE A 633 -14.21 0.80 22.53
CA PHE A 633 -13.94 -0.29 21.61
C PHE A 633 -12.46 -0.32 21.21
N ASP A 634 -11.87 -1.51 21.16
CA ASP A 634 -10.50 -1.71 20.67
C ASP A 634 -10.43 -1.48 19.16
N ARG A 635 -9.87 -0.33 18.77
CA ARG A 635 -9.71 0.09 17.37
C ARG A 635 -8.86 -0.87 16.54
N THR A 636 -7.97 -1.66 17.16
CA THR A 636 -7.12 -2.63 16.45
C THR A 636 -7.94 -3.77 15.82
N LEU A 637 -9.19 -3.95 16.26
CA LEU A 637 -10.14 -4.90 15.70
C LEU A 637 -10.85 -4.37 14.45
N ILE A 638 -10.67 -3.09 14.09
CA ILE A 638 -11.24 -2.47 12.89
C ILE A 638 -10.20 -2.48 11.78
N TYR A 639 -10.33 -3.44 10.87
CA TYR A 639 -9.47 -3.56 9.68
C TYR A 639 -10.32 -4.07 8.50
N PRO A 640 -9.88 -3.91 7.23
CA PRO A 640 -10.75 -4.18 6.08
C PRO A 640 -11.39 -5.58 6.10
N TYR A 641 -10.61 -6.62 6.38
CA TYR A 641 -11.13 -7.98 6.39
C TYR A 641 -12.16 -8.26 7.49
N ALA A 642 -12.20 -7.47 8.57
CA ALA A 642 -13.19 -7.60 9.65
C ALA A 642 -14.62 -7.32 9.15
N PHE A 643 -14.80 -6.43 8.16
CA PHE A 643 -16.12 -6.15 7.57
C PHE A 643 -16.73 -7.37 6.86
N ARG A 644 -15.90 -8.28 6.34
CA ARG A 644 -16.37 -9.56 5.80
C ARG A 644 -16.92 -10.48 6.89
N HIS A 645 -16.32 -10.47 8.09
CA HIS A 645 -16.87 -11.17 9.25
C HIS A 645 -18.17 -10.52 9.73
N SER A 646 -18.22 -9.19 9.85
CA SER A 646 -19.44 -8.46 10.21
C SER A 646 -20.59 -8.71 9.23
N PHE A 647 -20.31 -8.72 7.93
CA PHE A 647 -21.29 -9.04 6.91
C PHE A 647 -21.87 -10.45 7.12
N ALA A 648 -21.04 -11.46 7.33
CA ALA A 648 -21.51 -12.82 7.59
C ALA A 648 -22.31 -12.93 8.90
N GLN A 649 -21.84 -12.25 9.95
CA GLN A 649 -22.49 -12.20 11.26
C GLN A 649 -23.90 -11.62 11.15
N ARG A 650 -24.07 -10.49 10.44
CA ARG A 650 -25.37 -9.83 10.25
C ARG A 650 -26.40 -10.76 9.60
N TYR A 651 -26.01 -11.50 8.57
CA TYR A 651 -26.90 -12.47 7.92
C TYR A 651 -27.20 -13.68 8.82
N ALA A 652 -26.22 -14.15 9.58
CA ALA A 652 -26.43 -15.22 10.54
C ALA A 652 -27.37 -14.81 11.69
N ASP A 653 -27.24 -13.59 12.20
CA ASP A 653 -28.10 -13.02 13.23
C ASP A 653 -29.53 -12.83 12.74
N ALA A 654 -29.70 -12.42 11.47
CA ALA A 654 -30.97 -12.39 10.77
C ALA A 654 -31.57 -13.78 10.47
N GLY A 655 -30.90 -14.86 10.89
CA GLY A 655 -31.42 -16.22 10.82
C GLY A 655 -31.22 -16.93 9.47
N VAL A 656 -30.51 -16.31 8.51
CA VAL A 656 -30.30 -16.86 7.17
C VAL A 656 -29.65 -18.25 7.24
N ARG A 657 -30.14 -19.17 6.40
CA ARG A 657 -29.63 -20.55 6.34
C ARG A 657 -28.16 -20.54 5.93
N VAL A 658 -27.34 -21.40 6.54
CA VAL A 658 -25.89 -21.41 6.34
C VAL A 658 -25.51 -21.76 4.90
N GLU A 659 -26.33 -22.56 4.21
CA GLU A 659 -26.17 -22.92 2.81
C GLU A 659 -26.35 -21.70 1.91
N VAL A 660 -27.33 -20.84 2.22
CA VAL A 660 -27.58 -19.59 1.49
C VAL A 660 -26.46 -18.59 1.78
N LEU A 661 -26.05 -18.46 3.04
CA LEU A 661 -24.92 -17.59 3.41
C LEU A 661 -23.61 -18.04 2.76
N LYS A 662 -23.37 -19.35 2.61
CA LYS A 662 -22.23 -19.91 1.87
C LYS A 662 -22.22 -19.44 0.41
N GLU A 663 -23.38 -19.45 -0.27
CA GLU A 663 -23.49 -18.95 -1.65
C GLU A 663 -23.24 -17.43 -1.71
N ILE A 664 -23.85 -16.66 -0.81
CA ILE A 664 -23.63 -15.19 -0.72
C ILE A 664 -22.15 -14.88 -0.50
N MET A 665 -21.47 -15.63 0.36
CA MET A 665 -20.03 -15.49 0.67
C MET A 665 -19.11 -16.06 -0.43
N ASP A 666 -19.65 -16.75 -1.44
CA ASP A 666 -18.95 -17.50 -2.48
C ASP A 666 -17.91 -18.49 -1.91
N HIS A 667 -18.32 -19.26 -0.90
CA HIS A 667 -17.52 -20.34 -0.31
C HIS A 667 -17.84 -21.69 -0.95
N VAL A 668 -16.83 -22.57 -1.03
CA VAL A 668 -17.03 -23.96 -1.54
C VAL A 668 -17.57 -24.87 -0.42
N GLN A 669 -17.01 -24.73 0.78
CA GLN A 669 -17.36 -25.57 1.93
C GLN A 669 -18.13 -24.77 2.97
N VAL A 670 -19.18 -25.38 3.54
CA VAL A 670 -19.98 -24.79 4.62
C VAL A 670 -19.13 -24.52 5.87
N SER A 671 -18.17 -25.40 6.17
CA SER A 671 -17.21 -25.23 7.26
C SER A 671 -16.43 -23.91 7.16
N THR A 672 -16.10 -23.47 5.94
CA THR A 672 -15.46 -22.18 5.73
C THR A 672 -16.37 -21.02 6.12
N THR A 673 -17.68 -21.10 5.84
CA THR A 673 -18.66 -20.04 6.17
C THR A 673 -18.92 -19.94 7.66
N MET A 674 -18.96 -21.07 8.36
CA MET A 674 -19.17 -21.12 9.80
C MET A 674 -18.07 -20.39 10.59
N GLY A 675 -16.83 -20.38 10.10
CA GLY A 675 -15.74 -19.60 10.72
C GLY A 675 -15.92 -18.08 10.64
N TYR A 676 -16.92 -17.57 9.89
CA TYR A 676 -17.14 -16.12 9.74
C TYR A 676 -18.16 -15.53 10.72
N PHE A 677 -18.92 -16.34 11.45
CA PHE A 677 -19.94 -15.84 12.37
C PHE A 677 -20.04 -16.68 13.64
N LYS A 678 -20.46 -16.05 14.73
CA LYS A 678 -20.70 -16.66 16.04
C LYS A 678 -22.14 -17.13 16.13
N VAL A 679 -22.34 -18.39 16.51
CA VAL A 679 -23.57 -18.79 17.21
C VAL A 679 -23.36 -18.46 18.68
N THR A 680 -24.11 -17.51 19.25
CA THR A 680 -23.82 -17.06 20.62
C THR A 680 -23.96 -18.20 21.63
N LEU A 681 -23.01 -18.30 22.57
CA LEU A 681 -23.03 -19.28 23.67
C LEU A 681 -24.33 -19.17 24.49
N ALA A 682 -24.90 -17.97 24.59
CA ALA A 682 -26.21 -17.72 25.17
C ALA A 682 -27.33 -18.41 24.37
N ARG A 683 -27.40 -18.22 23.04
CA ARG A 683 -28.40 -18.85 22.18
C ARG A 683 -28.25 -20.37 22.10
N LYS A 684 -27.01 -20.89 22.17
CA LYS A 684 -26.75 -22.34 22.35
C LYS A 684 -27.26 -22.83 23.70
N ARG A 685 -27.01 -22.11 24.79
CA ARG A 685 -27.47 -22.48 26.15
C ARG A 685 -28.99 -22.45 26.25
N GLU A 686 -29.65 -21.43 25.70
CA GLU A 686 -31.11 -21.29 25.67
C GLU A 686 -31.78 -22.39 24.82
N ALA A 687 -31.19 -22.72 23.66
CA ALA A 687 -31.67 -23.82 22.83
C ALA A 687 -31.50 -25.19 23.52
N VAL A 688 -30.38 -25.41 24.23
CA VAL A 688 -30.19 -26.62 25.05
C VAL A 688 -31.18 -26.65 26.22
N GLU A 689 -31.40 -25.52 26.88
CA GLU A 689 -32.36 -25.38 27.99
C GLU A 689 -33.78 -25.74 27.54
N THR A 690 -34.18 -25.28 26.35
CA THR A 690 -35.48 -25.62 25.78
C THR A 690 -35.55 -27.11 25.40
N ILE A 691 -34.58 -27.63 24.64
CA ILE A 691 -34.66 -28.99 24.06
C ILE A 691 -34.50 -30.09 25.10
N ARG A 692 -33.77 -29.87 26.20
CA ARG A 692 -33.53 -30.91 27.23
C ARG A 692 -34.81 -31.48 27.85
N HIS A 693 -35.93 -30.76 27.77
CA HIS A 693 -37.23 -31.16 28.28
C HIS A 693 -38.02 -32.06 27.32
N HIS A 694 -37.61 -32.18 26.06
CA HIS A 694 -38.31 -32.93 25.02
C HIS A 694 -37.53 -34.16 24.52
N VAL A 695 -36.54 -34.62 25.29
CA VAL A 695 -35.77 -35.84 25.01
C VAL A 695 -36.63 -37.08 25.32
N LEU A 696 -36.66 -38.04 24.39
CA LEU A 696 -37.36 -39.32 24.54
C LEU A 696 -36.35 -40.48 24.57
N ASP A 697 -36.78 -41.67 25.01
CA ASP A 697 -36.07 -42.93 24.78
C ASP A 697 -36.54 -43.61 23.48
N ARG A 698 -35.92 -44.74 23.11
CA ARG A 698 -36.31 -45.51 21.90
C ARG A 698 -37.77 -45.98 21.89
N ALA A 699 -38.41 -46.09 23.06
CA ALA A 699 -39.79 -46.51 23.21
C ALA A 699 -40.77 -45.33 23.25
N GLY A 700 -40.27 -44.10 23.10
CA GLY A 700 -41.08 -42.87 23.14
C GLY A 700 -41.38 -42.37 24.56
N ARG A 701 -40.76 -42.94 25.60
CA ARG A 701 -40.98 -42.48 26.98
C ARG A 701 -40.11 -41.25 27.28
N PRO A 702 -40.59 -40.28 28.07
CA PRO A 702 -39.81 -39.10 28.43
C PRO A 702 -38.50 -39.46 29.14
N ALA A 703 -37.40 -38.88 28.68
CA ALA A 703 -36.05 -39.09 29.21
C ALA A 703 -35.31 -37.75 29.41
N LYS A 704 -36.00 -36.81 30.06
CA LYS A 704 -35.57 -35.42 30.26
C LYS A 704 -34.23 -35.35 31.01
N ALA A 705 -33.38 -34.39 30.65
CA ALA A 705 -32.14 -34.13 31.40
C ALA A 705 -32.37 -33.09 32.51
N GLY A 706 -31.89 -33.39 33.72
CA GLY A 706 -32.08 -32.54 34.92
C GLY A 706 -31.44 -31.16 34.84
N SER A 707 -30.42 -30.95 33.98
CA SER A 707 -29.81 -29.65 33.72
C SER A 707 -29.16 -29.61 32.32
N PRO A 708 -28.89 -28.42 31.75
CA PRO A 708 -28.07 -28.28 30.53
C PRO A 708 -26.71 -28.96 30.66
N VAL A 709 -26.10 -28.85 31.84
CA VAL A 709 -24.82 -29.51 32.17
C VAL A 709 -24.97 -31.02 32.09
N SER A 710 -26.05 -31.59 32.63
CA SER A 710 -26.31 -33.03 32.52
C SER A 710 -26.61 -33.47 31.08
N TYR A 711 -27.30 -32.64 30.29
CA TYR A 711 -27.56 -32.92 28.88
C TYR A 711 -26.24 -32.98 28.08
N GLN A 712 -25.32 -32.05 28.31
CA GLN A 712 -24.06 -31.98 27.58
C GLN A 712 -22.99 -32.97 28.11
N ALA A 713 -22.93 -33.19 29.43
CA ALA A 713 -21.88 -34.01 30.04
C ALA A 713 -22.17 -35.51 29.98
N LYS A 714 -23.44 -35.91 30.02
CA LYS A 714 -23.84 -37.33 30.05
C LYS A 714 -24.25 -37.87 28.68
N SER A 715 -24.25 -37.03 27.64
CA SER A 715 -24.67 -37.41 26.30
C SER A 715 -23.63 -37.04 25.26
N VAL A 716 -23.56 -37.81 24.20
CA VAL A 716 -22.79 -37.48 23.00
C VAL A 716 -23.69 -37.57 21.78
N ALA A 717 -23.56 -36.61 20.88
CA ALA A 717 -24.29 -36.64 19.61
C ALA A 717 -23.85 -37.85 18.78
N VAL A 718 -24.82 -38.60 18.27
CA VAL A 718 -24.66 -39.72 17.34
C VAL A 718 -25.53 -39.45 16.09
N PRO A 719 -25.34 -40.16 14.96
CA PRO A 719 -25.93 -39.77 13.67
C PRO A 719 -27.43 -39.47 13.67
N PHE A 720 -28.21 -40.14 14.52
CA PHE A 720 -29.67 -40.02 14.53
C PHE A 720 -30.25 -39.57 15.88
N GLY A 721 -29.42 -39.08 16.82
CA GLY A 721 -29.89 -38.67 18.15
C GLY A 721 -28.73 -38.49 19.14
N ASN A 722 -28.99 -38.65 20.43
CA ASN A 722 -27.93 -38.65 21.45
C ASN A 722 -27.70 -40.06 22.02
N CYS A 723 -26.49 -40.32 22.48
CA CYS A 723 -26.08 -41.56 23.15
C CYS A 723 -25.64 -41.25 24.58
N HIS A 724 -26.14 -42.01 25.55
CA HIS A 724 -25.76 -41.90 26.97
C HIS A 724 -24.92 -43.09 27.49
N GLU A 725 -24.46 -43.98 26.61
CA GLU A 725 -23.57 -45.07 27.02
C GLU A 725 -22.22 -44.48 27.47
N PRO A 726 -21.79 -44.71 28.73
CA PRO A 726 -20.64 -44.01 29.31
C PRO A 726 -19.33 -44.14 28.54
N SER A 727 -19.04 -45.31 27.97
CA SER A 727 -17.78 -45.56 27.25
C SER A 727 -17.74 -44.81 25.91
N ASN A 728 -18.86 -44.76 25.21
CA ASN A 728 -19.03 -44.06 23.95
C ASN A 728 -19.12 -42.54 24.15
N VAL A 729 -19.71 -42.09 25.27
CA VAL A 729 -19.66 -40.67 25.68
C VAL A 729 -18.21 -40.25 25.93
N LYS A 730 -17.46 -41.04 26.72
CA LYS A 730 -16.02 -40.79 26.98
C LYS A 730 -15.18 -40.79 25.69
N ALA A 731 -15.53 -41.63 24.72
CA ALA A 731 -14.87 -41.70 23.42
C ALA A 731 -15.39 -40.67 22.38
N GLY A 732 -16.23 -39.73 22.77
CA GLY A 732 -16.74 -38.69 21.87
C GLY A 732 -17.59 -39.24 20.72
N GLY A 733 -18.32 -40.34 20.94
CA GLY A 733 -19.22 -40.95 19.97
C GLY A 733 -18.56 -41.95 19.02
N LYS A 734 -17.25 -42.23 19.20
CA LYS A 734 -16.46 -43.05 18.28
C LYS A 734 -16.36 -44.54 18.67
N ALA A 735 -16.80 -44.95 19.86
CA ALA A 735 -16.59 -46.30 20.41
C ALA A 735 -17.84 -47.19 20.43
N CYS A 736 -18.92 -46.84 19.73
CA CYS A 736 -20.13 -47.68 19.68
C CYS A 736 -19.86 -49.02 18.98
N SER A 737 -20.16 -50.14 19.66
CA SER A 737 -19.99 -51.50 19.14
C SER A 737 -21.08 -51.94 18.16
N ILE A 738 -22.25 -51.28 18.17
CA ILE A 738 -23.41 -51.58 17.31
C ILE A 738 -23.80 -50.36 16.47
N ARG A 739 -22.82 -49.83 15.71
CA ARG A 739 -22.99 -48.61 14.91
C ARG A 739 -24.23 -48.71 14.01
N PHE A 740 -24.92 -47.58 13.83
CA PHE A 740 -26.13 -47.41 13.02
C PHE A 740 -27.40 -48.13 13.53
N GLN A 741 -27.32 -48.96 14.57
CA GLN A 741 -28.47 -49.65 15.17
C GLN A 741 -29.13 -48.87 16.33
N CYS A 742 -29.12 -47.53 16.25
CA CYS A 742 -29.49 -46.67 17.38
C CYS A 742 -30.93 -46.90 17.88
N ALA A 743 -31.90 -47.09 17.00
CA ALA A 743 -33.30 -47.35 17.37
C ALA A 743 -33.49 -48.66 18.17
N GLY A 744 -32.55 -49.61 18.08
CA GLY A 744 -32.53 -50.83 18.88
C GLY A 744 -31.85 -50.70 20.24
N CYS A 745 -31.09 -49.63 20.47
CA CYS A 745 -30.21 -49.48 21.63
C CYS A 745 -30.89 -48.79 22.83
N GLY A 746 -30.76 -49.36 24.04
CA GLY A 746 -31.32 -48.79 25.27
C GLY A 746 -30.73 -47.43 25.69
N PHE A 747 -29.54 -47.08 25.20
CA PHE A 747 -28.86 -45.81 25.49
C PHE A 747 -29.20 -44.67 24.53
N TYR A 748 -30.03 -44.93 23.52
CA TYR A 748 -30.43 -43.95 22.53
C TYR A 748 -31.43 -42.95 23.11
N ARG A 749 -31.16 -41.66 22.89
CA ARG A 749 -31.94 -40.52 23.38
C ARG A 749 -32.17 -39.51 22.25
N PRO A 750 -33.16 -39.76 21.38
CA PRO A 750 -33.56 -38.80 20.37
C PRO A 750 -34.27 -37.58 20.99
N ASP A 751 -34.19 -36.45 20.30
CA ASP A 751 -34.93 -35.23 20.61
C ASP A 751 -35.41 -34.57 19.31
N PRO A 752 -36.35 -33.59 19.36
CA PRO A 752 -36.98 -33.01 18.18
C PRO A 752 -36.01 -32.39 17.16
N SER A 753 -34.79 -32.03 17.56
CA SER A 753 -33.79 -31.49 16.63
C SER A 753 -33.30 -32.50 15.61
N TYR A 754 -33.38 -33.81 15.90
CA TYR A 754 -32.95 -34.90 15.02
C TYR A 754 -34.06 -35.41 14.08
N LEU A 755 -35.29 -34.92 14.21
CA LEU A 755 -36.44 -35.38 13.42
C LEU A 755 -36.14 -35.43 11.90
N PRO A 756 -35.57 -34.38 11.26
CA PRO A 756 -35.25 -34.43 9.84
C PRO A 756 -34.20 -35.51 9.50
N ALA A 757 -33.15 -35.64 10.33
CA ALA A 757 -32.09 -36.63 10.09
C ALA A 757 -32.60 -38.08 10.19
N VAL A 758 -33.53 -38.34 11.12
CA VAL A 758 -34.17 -39.66 11.24
C VAL A 758 -35.09 -39.94 10.05
N GLU A 759 -35.84 -38.96 9.59
CA GLU A 759 -36.71 -39.09 8.40
C GLU A 759 -35.90 -39.34 7.11
N ASP A 760 -34.78 -38.65 6.96
CA ASP A 760 -33.83 -38.84 5.86
C ASP A 760 -33.23 -40.25 5.89
N HIS A 761 -32.86 -40.74 7.07
CA HIS A 761 -32.34 -42.10 7.24
C HIS A 761 -33.39 -43.17 6.90
N ILE A 762 -34.66 -42.97 7.27
CA ILE A 762 -35.75 -43.87 6.87
C ILE A 762 -35.89 -43.92 5.35
N ARG A 763 -35.74 -42.77 4.66
CA ARG A 763 -35.76 -42.73 3.19
C ARG A 763 -34.59 -43.49 2.58
N SER A 764 -33.38 -43.34 3.14
CA SER A 764 -32.21 -44.12 2.76
C SER A 764 -32.45 -45.63 2.93
N LEU A 765 -32.89 -46.06 4.11
CA LEU A 765 -33.13 -47.49 4.39
C LEU A 765 -34.19 -48.10 3.46
N LYS A 766 -35.22 -47.33 3.07
CA LYS A 766 -36.22 -47.77 2.07
C LYS A 766 -35.57 -47.99 0.70
N SER A 767 -34.75 -47.05 0.26
CA SER A 767 -33.97 -47.17 -0.99
C SER A 767 -33.01 -48.36 -0.94
N ASP A 768 -32.31 -48.55 0.18
CA ASP A 768 -31.37 -49.66 0.37
C ASP A 768 -32.10 -51.01 0.36
N ARG A 769 -33.30 -51.08 0.94
CA ARG A 769 -34.15 -52.28 0.91
C ARG A 769 -34.63 -52.60 -0.51
N GLU A 770 -35.10 -51.60 -1.26
CA GLU A 770 -35.50 -51.77 -2.67
C GLU A 770 -34.32 -52.26 -3.52
N THR A 771 -33.13 -51.69 -3.30
CA THR A 771 -31.90 -52.10 -3.98
C THR A 771 -31.52 -53.53 -3.63
N ALA A 772 -31.57 -53.89 -2.34
CA ALA A 772 -31.27 -55.24 -1.89
C ALA A 772 -32.25 -56.28 -2.46
N GLN A 773 -33.54 -55.93 -2.60
CA GLN A 773 -34.53 -56.79 -3.28
C GLN A 773 -34.21 -56.96 -4.76
N ALA A 774 -33.83 -55.87 -5.45
CA ALA A 774 -33.45 -55.91 -6.86
C ALA A 774 -32.16 -56.71 -7.12
N MET A 775 -31.28 -56.80 -6.11
CA MET A 775 -30.03 -57.56 -6.15
C MET A 775 -30.20 -59.04 -5.74
N ASP A 776 -31.43 -59.49 -5.46
CA ASP A 776 -31.70 -60.84 -4.93
C ASP A 776 -30.90 -61.15 -3.64
N ALA A 777 -30.80 -60.15 -2.75
CA ALA A 777 -30.14 -60.32 -1.46
C ALA A 777 -30.93 -61.28 -0.55
N ASP A 778 -30.20 -62.05 0.26
CA ASP A 778 -30.78 -63.03 1.19
C ASP A 778 -31.83 -62.42 2.14
N GLU A 779 -32.81 -63.23 2.55
CA GLU A 779 -33.94 -62.85 3.40
C GLU A 779 -33.48 -62.15 4.69
N PHE A 780 -32.36 -62.58 5.29
CA PHE A 780 -31.90 -61.94 6.53
C PHE A 780 -31.52 -60.47 6.35
N VAL A 781 -31.06 -60.07 5.16
CA VAL A 781 -30.70 -58.68 4.82
C VAL A 781 -31.97 -57.85 4.68
N ILE A 782 -32.95 -58.34 3.93
CA ILE A 782 -34.23 -57.67 3.71
C ILE A 782 -35.01 -57.50 5.03
N ARG A 783 -35.02 -58.54 5.87
CA ARG A 783 -35.61 -58.49 7.21
C ARG A 783 -34.95 -57.43 8.07
N ASN A 784 -33.61 -57.41 8.14
CA ASN A 784 -32.87 -56.43 8.94
C ASN A 784 -33.16 -54.97 8.52
N LEU A 785 -33.19 -54.67 7.21
CA LEU A 785 -33.54 -53.33 6.72
C LEU A 785 -34.99 -52.97 7.06
N THR A 786 -35.91 -53.92 6.94
CA THR A 786 -37.33 -53.73 7.28
C THR A 786 -37.53 -53.46 8.78
N ASP A 787 -36.81 -54.18 9.64
CA ASP A 787 -36.85 -54.00 11.09
C ASP A 787 -36.29 -52.63 11.49
N GLN A 788 -35.19 -52.19 10.86
CA GLN A 788 -34.62 -50.86 11.10
C GLN A 788 -35.56 -49.73 10.65
N ILE A 789 -36.19 -49.85 9.47
CA ILE A 789 -37.21 -48.91 9.00
C ILE A 789 -38.34 -48.81 10.04
N SER A 790 -38.86 -49.96 10.48
CA SER A 790 -39.95 -50.02 11.45
C SER A 790 -39.57 -49.41 12.80
N ALA A 791 -38.33 -49.64 13.26
CA ALA A 791 -37.82 -49.08 14.51
C ALA A 791 -37.68 -47.56 14.46
N PHE A 792 -37.07 -47.00 13.40
CA PHE A 792 -36.96 -45.54 13.26
C PHE A 792 -38.31 -44.86 12.99
N GLN A 793 -39.24 -45.51 12.29
CA GLN A 793 -40.61 -45.01 12.14
C GLN A 793 -41.36 -44.91 13.47
N LYS A 794 -41.11 -45.83 14.42
CA LYS A 794 -41.64 -45.72 15.80
C LYS A 794 -41.06 -44.49 16.50
N VAL A 795 -39.77 -44.21 16.33
CA VAL A 795 -39.12 -43.02 16.90
C VAL A 795 -39.71 -41.73 16.33
N VAL A 796 -39.89 -41.63 15.00
CA VAL A 796 -40.50 -40.45 14.36
C VAL A 796 -41.93 -40.24 14.84
N ARG A 797 -42.74 -41.31 14.93
CA ARG A 797 -44.10 -41.23 15.47
C ARG A 797 -44.10 -40.70 16.90
N ALA A 798 -43.28 -41.27 17.78
CA ALA A 798 -43.18 -40.82 19.16
C ALA A 798 -42.78 -39.33 19.28
N LEU A 799 -41.82 -38.86 18.49
CA LEU A 799 -41.42 -37.45 18.48
C LEU A 799 -42.52 -36.53 17.94
N ARG A 800 -43.21 -36.94 16.86
CA ARG A 800 -44.33 -36.16 16.28
C ARG A 800 -45.52 -36.11 17.22
N ASP A 801 -45.88 -37.24 17.83
CA ASP A 801 -46.97 -37.32 18.80
C ASP A 801 -46.64 -36.44 20.01
N HIS A 802 -45.42 -36.51 20.56
CA HIS A 802 -44.97 -35.62 21.63
C HIS A 802 -45.08 -34.14 21.23
N MET A 803 -44.60 -33.77 20.03
CA MET A 803 -44.70 -32.40 19.51
C MET A 803 -46.15 -31.97 19.23
N SER A 804 -47.06 -32.90 18.93
CA SER A 804 -48.48 -32.62 18.64
C SER A 804 -49.27 -32.20 19.89
N HIS A 805 -48.88 -32.73 21.06
CA HIS A 805 -49.50 -32.46 22.36
C HIS A 805 -48.98 -31.19 23.05
N LEU A 806 -47.98 -30.50 22.49
CA LEU A 806 -47.48 -29.22 23.03
C LEU A 806 -48.40 -28.05 22.65
N PRO A 807 -48.59 -27.05 23.54
CA PRO A 807 -49.19 -25.76 23.19
C PRO A 807 -48.45 -25.09 22.02
N ASP A 808 -49.14 -24.27 21.23
CA ASP A 808 -48.56 -23.71 20.00
C ASP A 808 -47.33 -22.83 20.22
N GLU A 809 -47.32 -22.03 21.28
CA GLU A 809 -46.16 -21.21 21.67
C GLU A 809 -44.95 -22.08 22.04
N GLU A 810 -45.14 -23.10 22.88
CA GLU A 810 -44.09 -24.04 23.29
C GLU A 810 -43.59 -24.85 22.09
N ARG A 811 -44.50 -25.30 21.23
CA ARG A 811 -44.19 -26.01 19.99
C ARG A 811 -43.33 -25.15 19.05
N HIS A 812 -43.60 -23.85 18.96
CA HIS A 812 -42.80 -22.91 18.18
C HIS A 812 -41.41 -22.71 18.79
N ALA A 813 -41.33 -22.49 20.11
CA ALA A 813 -40.05 -22.38 20.83
C ALA A 813 -39.16 -23.62 20.65
N VAL A 814 -39.75 -24.82 20.72
CA VAL A 814 -39.03 -26.08 20.51
C VAL A 814 -38.55 -26.22 19.06
N LYS A 815 -39.33 -25.79 18.06
CA LYS A 815 -38.91 -25.80 16.64
C LYS A 815 -37.73 -24.85 16.41
N GLU A 816 -37.76 -23.66 17.00
CA GLU A 816 -36.67 -22.68 16.93
C GLU A 816 -35.40 -23.20 17.62
N ALA A 817 -35.52 -23.69 18.85
CA ALA A 817 -34.40 -24.29 19.59
C ALA A 817 -33.80 -25.50 18.84
N ALA A 818 -34.65 -26.35 18.26
CA ALA A 818 -34.23 -27.47 17.43
C ALA A 818 -33.44 -27.00 16.19
N SER A 819 -33.85 -25.89 15.57
CA SER A 819 -33.13 -25.27 14.45
C SER A 819 -31.75 -24.79 14.87
N VAL A 820 -31.64 -24.11 16.03
CA VAL A 820 -30.37 -23.65 16.59
C VAL A 820 -29.42 -24.82 16.87
N LEU A 821 -29.90 -25.89 17.52
CA LEU A 821 -29.05 -27.06 17.82
C LEU A 821 -28.59 -27.79 16.56
N ARG A 822 -29.41 -27.87 15.52
CA ARG A 822 -28.99 -28.40 14.21
C ARG A 822 -27.84 -27.57 13.61
N LYS A 823 -27.97 -26.23 13.64
CA LYS A 823 -26.91 -25.32 13.18
C LYS A 823 -25.62 -25.50 13.97
N VAL A 824 -25.70 -25.65 15.29
CA VAL A 824 -24.53 -25.91 16.16
C VAL A 824 -23.86 -27.24 15.85
N ARG A 825 -24.61 -28.33 15.59
CA ARG A 825 -24.00 -29.63 15.25
C ARG A 825 -23.35 -29.64 13.88
N ALA A 826 -23.97 -28.99 12.91
CA ALA A 826 -23.34 -28.73 11.62
C ALA A 826 -22.04 -27.92 11.81
N ALA A 827 -22.04 -27.00 12.79
CA ALA A 827 -20.87 -26.19 13.11
C ALA A 827 -19.70 -26.98 13.70
N GLU A 828 -19.96 -27.97 14.54
CA GLU A 828 -18.92 -28.79 15.20
C GLU A 828 -18.34 -29.90 14.30
N GLY A 829 -18.61 -29.88 12.98
CA GLY A 829 -18.18 -30.93 12.04
C GLY A 829 -18.85 -32.28 12.30
N ARG A 830 -19.86 -32.33 13.18
CA ARG A 830 -20.68 -33.50 13.48
C ARG A 830 -21.82 -33.58 12.47
N ILE A 831 -21.45 -33.73 11.20
CA ILE A 831 -22.39 -33.98 10.11
C ILE A 831 -23.08 -35.31 10.41
N THR A 832 -24.39 -35.27 10.64
CA THR A 832 -25.25 -36.45 10.56
C THR A 832 -25.21 -36.89 9.09
N LEU A 833 -24.31 -37.84 8.79
CA LEU A 833 -23.94 -38.29 7.45
C LEU A 833 -25.13 -38.27 6.45
N PRO A 834 -25.09 -37.44 5.39
CA PRO A 834 -25.66 -37.80 4.11
C PRO A 834 -24.66 -38.74 3.43
N LEU A 835 -25.09 -39.97 3.14
CA LEU A 835 -24.35 -40.91 2.30
C LEU A 835 -24.13 -40.23 0.93
N HIS A 836 -22.88 -39.83 0.65
CA HIS A 836 -22.49 -39.42 -0.70
C HIS A 836 -22.52 -40.66 -1.60
N VAL A 837 -23.26 -40.56 -2.72
CA VAL A 837 -23.06 -41.44 -3.87
C VAL A 837 -21.66 -41.17 -4.42
N ILE A 838 -20.77 -42.16 -4.29
CA ILE A 838 -19.49 -42.16 -5.00
C ILE A 838 -19.83 -42.29 -6.49
N LYS A 839 -19.57 -41.24 -7.28
CA LYS A 839 -19.49 -41.40 -8.73
C LYS A 839 -18.23 -42.22 -9.02
N SER A 840 -18.44 -43.45 -9.47
CA SER A 840 -17.38 -44.31 -9.99
C SER A 840 -16.92 -43.81 -11.36
N GLU A 841 -15.91 -42.94 -11.37
CA GLU A 841 -15.07 -42.71 -12.55
C GLU A 841 -13.64 -43.04 -12.17
N GLN A 842 -13.29 -44.32 -12.29
CA GLN A 842 -11.97 -44.84 -12.66
C GLN A 842 -11.99 -46.37 -12.65
N ALA A 843 -12.41 -46.93 -13.78
CA ALA A 843 -12.06 -48.28 -14.21
C ALA A 843 -12.08 -48.29 -15.74
N ARG A 844 -11.02 -47.73 -16.34
CA ARG A 844 -10.42 -48.16 -17.60
C ARG A 844 -9.02 -47.56 -17.71
#